data_AF-A0A7W1U7F1-F1
#
_entry.id   AF-A0A7W1U7F1-F1
#
_cell.length_a   1.000
_cell.length_b   1.000
_cell.length_c   1.000
_cell.angle_alpha   90.00
_cell.angle_beta   90.00
_cell.angle_gamma   90.00
#
_symmetry.space_group_name_H-M   'P 1'
#
loop_
_entity.id
_entity.type
_entity.pdbx_description
1 polymer ?
#
loop_
_entity_poly.entity_id
_entity_poly.type
_entity_poly.pdbx_seq_one_letter_code
_entity_poly.pdbx_strand_id
1 'polypeptide(L)'
;MNQILRSLETITTGYSVFEKDQVLTHDQLNSVADYCDDQSRLTRTRLLGVGIISGLRVSLVDNTIRVTPGVGLTTDGDLLYLDAETVFDRFRVYDESNPKYDLFYTDDKMNPVYQLVAQETESEDAKALASFASESSASLDEMVAVLFMEGYVKDDDLCSGTDCDNLGKDYVNTIKVMLIDKAAAGPFQIGAPDPAEAAAKLNEIVADRVLLTSNISTTAQLAASYRAAASAIQAKLVAELPNFYPTSSAFLGDIFGADPADDWTGKLNALSQSFARNDSGLQYYYDFLSDLVETWNDLRECLIGGAATWPASTVATFAKHLLLGDVAAEPGSNENRTGLYLSPMLTQGAEAISHVQFLARKLDTLLQTFQPPVAVSTLRITPSAGSECSLEKRAIPYYYQVDEAHPIQNSWSYQLHKQKRDAENYSYNAGAYGAQGAAANPLKAQITRYPFFRIEGHLGQDVEAARADIEAQARDANLPFTVQTVFLGVDKSKVVKKPGLIFGDLHRIHQVFRSDLSNSLENVKSFGSSYVSQVTNNLTASDVDDLTQTRTIAAQKNEALTSSASSAQNIFAKRYTSYRASPEWIPAVSTATTSAAEFKQNLGAVTTTAFNTPIDSLVSSTHANLLNWLDIHIQDKEDKESAKLLFSQFLSANPGLEHFGGVTRGGTFILAYDENNHVVGDFMLPYYLPEPAREVDPEEPILTVPPVKSSSVLLDGIKVGASLDKFFAAKLNTYSTDVIDPKLTYQANLTDKTYSLVGTIASGSIAKLSTTNLGQGVGSVTPGSTVTNSALGSRVIELSAQQQDINILNQKIADPATPEPDRTVAQSDLQAKELDAATKSGEIVNILAASKPGEINAADQNVALQALAGTSLQLSSDQARTTAQVAFTQAASKTSDVSLKTRIGQIGALHT
;
A
#
# COMPACT_ATOMS: atom_id res chain seq x y z
N MET A 1 76.79 45.54 12.97
CA MET A 1 75.89 45.01 11.93
C MET A 1 74.50 45.49 12.32
N ASN A 2 73.85 46.26 11.46
CA ASN A 2 72.57 46.88 11.80
C ASN A 2 71.49 45.80 11.81
N GLN A 3 70.63 45.78 12.84
CA GLN A 3 69.48 44.88 12.91
C GLN A 3 68.26 45.60 12.33
N ILE A 4 67.40 44.86 11.66
CA ILE A 4 66.11 45.39 11.19
C ILE A 4 65.27 45.79 12.41
N LEU A 5 64.83 47.05 12.47
CA LEU A 5 64.09 47.61 13.60
C LEU A 5 62.62 47.20 13.51
N ARG A 6 62.03 46.65 14.58
CA ARG A 6 60.58 46.40 14.69
C ARG A 6 59.95 47.41 15.64
N SER A 7 59.21 48.37 15.12
CA SER A 7 58.68 49.50 15.89
C SER A 7 57.66 49.06 16.94
N LEU A 8 56.74 48.15 16.59
CA LEU A 8 55.68 47.68 17.49
C LEU A 8 56.12 46.54 18.44
N GLU A 9 57.40 46.18 18.45
CA GLU A 9 57.95 45.20 19.41
C GLU A 9 57.98 45.77 20.83
N THR A 10 58.27 47.06 20.97
CA THR A 10 58.21 47.80 22.24
C THR A 10 57.37 49.06 22.04
N ILE A 11 56.15 49.08 22.61
CA ILE A 11 55.21 50.19 22.44
C ILE A 11 55.47 51.27 23.50
N THR A 12 55.66 52.50 23.05
CA THR A 12 55.81 53.69 23.89
C THR A 12 54.50 54.02 24.60
N THR A 13 54.54 54.22 25.93
CA THR A 13 53.33 54.46 26.75
C THR A 13 53.05 55.94 27.06
N GLY A 14 53.98 56.84 26.74
CA GLY A 14 53.83 58.28 26.92
C GLY A 14 54.97 59.07 26.28
N TYR A 15 54.82 60.39 26.24
CA TYR A 15 55.82 61.30 25.66
C TYR A 15 56.12 62.46 26.63
N SER A 16 57.25 63.13 26.42
CA SER A 16 57.69 64.26 27.24
C SER A 16 56.83 65.52 26.98
N VAL A 17 56.34 66.16 28.04
CA VAL A 17 55.66 67.47 27.98
C VAL A 17 56.66 68.58 28.30
N PHE A 18 56.81 69.56 27.41
CA PHE A 18 57.84 70.60 27.52
C PHE A 18 57.38 71.80 28.34
N GLU A 19 58.27 72.29 29.21
CA GLU A 19 58.09 73.56 29.92
C GLU A 19 58.74 74.72 29.16
N LYS A 20 58.28 75.94 29.45
CA LYS A 20 58.83 77.14 28.82
C LYS A 20 60.31 77.31 29.20
N ASP A 21 61.13 77.68 28.23
CA ASP A 21 62.58 77.93 28.37
C ASP A 21 63.41 76.69 28.77
N GLN A 22 62.86 75.48 28.62
CA GLN A 22 63.55 74.20 28.86
C GLN A 22 64.56 73.87 27.75
N VAL A 23 65.74 73.36 28.14
CA VAL A 23 66.71 72.73 27.23
C VAL A 23 66.29 71.27 26.97
N LEU A 24 66.04 70.91 25.71
CA LEU A 24 65.54 69.60 25.32
C LEU A 24 66.67 68.59 25.08
N THR A 25 66.52 67.36 25.57
CA THR A 25 67.40 66.24 25.24
C THR A 25 66.90 65.47 24.03
N HIS A 26 67.77 64.68 23.38
CA HIS A 26 67.33 63.82 22.26
C HIS A 26 66.28 62.80 22.72
N ASP A 27 66.40 62.24 23.93
CA ASP A 27 65.40 61.31 24.48
C ASP A 27 64.03 61.97 24.62
N GLN A 28 63.99 63.24 25.04
CA GLN A 28 62.75 63.99 25.18
C GLN A 28 62.08 64.23 23.82
N LEU A 29 62.86 64.56 22.78
CA LEU A 29 62.33 64.76 21.43
C LEU A 29 61.90 63.45 20.76
N ASN A 30 62.75 62.41 20.85
CA ASN A 30 62.46 61.10 20.29
C ASN A 30 61.23 60.48 20.94
N SER A 31 61.02 60.67 22.27
CA SER A 31 59.81 60.17 22.95
C SER A 31 58.50 60.65 22.33
N VAL A 32 58.47 61.86 21.73
CA VAL A 32 57.28 62.38 21.04
C VAL A 32 57.11 61.70 19.68
N ALA A 33 58.20 61.56 18.93
CA ALA A 33 58.19 60.90 17.62
C ALA A 33 57.81 59.41 17.75
N ASP A 34 58.46 58.69 18.66
CA ASP A 34 58.23 57.26 18.92
C ASP A 34 56.78 57.02 19.33
N TYR A 35 56.24 57.81 20.28
CA TYR A 35 54.85 57.71 20.69
C TYR A 35 53.88 57.96 19.53
N CYS A 36 54.11 58.99 18.72
CA CYS A 36 53.21 59.30 17.60
C CYS A 36 53.28 58.26 16.46
N ASP A 37 54.47 57.72 16.19
CA ASP A 37 54.67 56.64 15.21
C ASP A 37 53.97 55.36 15.68
N ASP A 38 54.17 54.96 16.94
CA ASP A 38 53.50 53.80 17.54
C ASP A 38 51.98 53.92 17.48
N GLN A 39 51.40 55.06 17.88
CA GLN A 39 49.96 55.26 17.81
C GLN A 39 49.44 55.22 16.36
N SER A 40 50.22 55.73 15.40
CA SER A 40 49.86 55.70 13.98
C SER A 40 49.89 54.28 13.41
N ARG A 41 50.93 53.50 13.75
CA ARG A 41 51.08 52.09 13.36
C ARG A 41 49.99 51.22 14.00
N LEU A 42 49.72 51.41 15.28
CA LEU A 42 48.63 50.73 16.00
C LEU A 42 47.27 51.06 15.38
N THR A 43 47.03 52.31 14.98
CA THR A 43 45.78 52.67 14.28
C THR A 43 45.59 51.83 13.02
N ARG A 44 46.64 51.66 12.20
CA ARG A 44 46.57 50.85 10.96
C ARG A 44 46.36 49.37 11.27
N THR A 45 47.22 48.80 12.11
CA THR A 45 47.22 47.35 12.38
C THR A 45 46.01 46.89 13.20
N ARG A 46 45.51 47.73 14.12
CA ARG A 46 44.41 47.37 15.04
C ARG A 46 43.03 47.75 14.53
N LEU A 47 42.88 48.83 13.76
CA LEU A 47 41.56 49.31 13.30
C LEU A 47 41.28 49.04 11.82
N LEU A 48 42.30 48.88 10.97
CA LEU A 48 42.12 48.61 9.54
C LEU A 48 42.34 47.12 9.22
N GLY A 49 43.50 46.60 9.61
CA GLY A 49 43.93 45.24 9.28
C GLY A 49 45.29 45.22 8.59
N VAL A 50 45.80 44.03 8.32
CA VAL A 50 47.15 43.76 7.82
C VAL A 50 47.11 42.84 6.59
N GLY A 51 48.22 42.76 5.86
CA GLY A 51 48.35 41.95 4.66
C GLY A 51 48.20 42.74 3.36
N ILE A 52 48.05 42.04 2.23
CA ILE A 52 47.95 42.70 0.91
C ILE A 52 46.52 43.17 0.65
N ILE A 53 46.33 44.48 0.53
CA ILE A 53 45.02 45.13 0.36
C ILE A 53 44.59 45.10 -1.11
N SER A 54 45.51 45.38 -2.04
CA SER A 54 45.24 45.36 -3.48
C SER A 54 46.49 45.11 -4.29
N GLY A 55 46.34 44.52 -5.47
CA GLY A 55 47.42 44.36 -6.44
C GLY A 55 48.59 43.52 -5.95
N LEU A 56 49.82 43.99 -6.21
CA LEU A 56 51.08 43.31 -5.89
C LEU A 56 51.12 41.86 -6.39
N ARG A 57 50.59 41.63 -7.60
CA ARG A 57 50.59 40.32 -8.25
C ARG A 57 51.92 40.14 -8.95
N VAL A 58 52.58 39.01 -8.67
CA VAL A 58 53.84 38.64 -9.32
C VAL A 58 53.59 37.70 -10.51
N SER A 59 54.36 37.86 -11.58
CA SER A 59 54.40 36.91 -12.68
C SER A 59 55.76 36.88 -13.36
N LEU A 60 56.14 35.71 -13.88
CA LEU A 60 57.33 35.50 -14.69
C LEU A 60 56.94 35.50 -16.17
N VAL A 61 57.49 36.45 -16.94
CA VAL A 61 57.25 36.59 -18.38
C VAL A 61 58.59 36.81 -19.08
N ASP A 62 58.95 35.96 -20.03
CA ASP A 62 60.17 36.08 -20.84
C ASP A 62 61.45 36.38 -20.03
N ASN A 63 61.69 35.63 -18.95
CA ASN A 63 62.80 35.82 -18.01
C ASN A 63 62.85 37.19 -17.31
N THR A 64 61.71 37.88 -17.22
CA THR A 64 61.51 39.07 -16.40
C THR A 64 60.42 38.82 -15.36
N ILE A 65 60.60 39.34 -14.16
CA ILE A 65 59.58 39.28 -13.12
C ILE A 65 58.82 40.60 -13.14
N ARG A 66 57.50 40.53 -13.18
CA ARG A 66 56.61 41.69 -13.15
C ARG A 66 55.85 41.70 -11.84
N VAL A 67 55.76 42.87 -11.21
CA VAL A 67 54.88 43.09 -10.06
C VAL A 67 53.91 44.21 -10.37
N THR A 68 52.61 43.93 -10.26
CA THR A 68 51.56 44.92 -10.52
C THR A 68 51.50 46.01 -9.43
N PRO A 69 51.01 47.22 -9.74
CA PRO A 69 50.79 48.25 -8.72
C PRO A 69 49.86 47.75 -7.63
N GLY A 70 50.08 48.18 -6.40
CA GLY A 70 49.29 47.74 -5.27
C GLY A 70 49.86 48.17 -3.94
N VAL A 71 49.17 47.78 -2.87
CA VAL A 71 49.51 48.18 -1.50
C VAL A 71 49.19 47.06 -0.51
N GLY A 72 50.02 46.96 0.52
CA GLY A 72 49.81 46.10 1.68
C GLY A 72 50.38 46.70 2.95
N LEU A 73 50.00 46.12 4.08
CA LEU A 73 50.41 46.56 5.41
C LEU A 73 51.05 45.40 6.18
N THR A 74 52.21 45.60 6.80
CA THR A 74 52.82 44.58 7.67
C THR A 74 52.21 44.56 9.08
N THR A 75 52.53 43.52 9.85
CA THR A 75 52.15 43.44 11.27
C THR A 75 52.88 44.46 12.16
N ASP A 76 53.95 45.09 11.67
CA ASP A 76 54.64 46.21 12.34
C ASP A 76 54.07 47.59 11.92
N GLY A 77 53.07 47.62 11.04
CA GLY A 77 52.40 48.85 10.58
C GLY A 77 53.11 49.59 9.45
N ASP A 78 54.07 48.94 8.78
CA ASP A 78 54.70 49.50 7.58
C ASP A 78 53.77 49.39 6.37
N LEU A 79 53.72 50.45 5.58
CA LEU A 79 52.99 50.49 4.32
C LEU A 79 53.93 50.11 3.18
N LEU A 80 53.68 48.99 2.51
CA LEU A 80 54.48 48.53 1.37
C LEU A 80 53.62 48.69 0.12
N TYR A 81 54.13 49.39 -0.88
CA TYR A 81 53.38 49.71 -2.08
C TYR A 81 54.29 49.82 -3.31
N LEU A 82 53.68 49.65 -4.48
CA LEU A 82 54.25 49.97 -5.79
C LEU A 82 53.24 50.82 -6.55
N ASP A 83 53.65 52.02 -6.98
CA ASP A 83 52.77 52.99 -7.64
C ASP A 83 52.47 52.64 -9.11
N ALA A 84 53.35 51.86 -9.74
CA ALA A 84 53.24 51.44 -11.13
C ALA A 84 53.68 49.97 -11.30
N GLU A 85 53.32 49.36 -12.43
CA GLU A 85 53.84 48.03 -12.78
C GLU A 85 55.36 48.12 -12.87
N THR A 86 56.04 47.30 -12.07
CA THR A 86 57.50 47.30 -12.00
C THR A 86 58.03 46.02 -12.64
N VAL A 87 58.90 46.18 -13.63
CA VAL A 87 59.56 45.08 -14.35
C VAL A 87 60.98 44.92 -13.82
N PHE A 88 61.32 43.71 -13.40
CA PHE A 88 62.61 43.32 -12.88
C PHE A 88 63.31 42.40 -13.89
N ASP A 89 64.44 42.87 -14.43
CA ASP A 89 65.27 42.16 -15.40
C ASP A 89 66.65 41.78 -14.82
N ARG A 90 66.93 42.19 -13.59
CA ARG A 90 68.20 41.98 -12.89
C ARG A 90 68.00 41.62 -11.43
N PHE A 91 69.03 41.01 -10.84
CA PHE A 91 69.08 40.65 -9.43
C PHE A 91 70.48 40.82 -8.84
N ARG A 92 70.58 40.87 -7.51
CA ARG A 92 71.84 40.80 -6.76
C ARG A 92 71.69 39.96 -5.51
N VAL A 93 72.80 39.46 -4.98
CA VAL A 93 72.82 38.70 -3.73
C VAL A 93 72.59 39.65 -2.55
N TYR A 94 71.68 39.29 -1.65
CA TYR A 94 71.50 39.97 -0.38
C TYR A 94 72.27 39.17 0.68
N ASP A 95 73.43 39.67 1.08
CA ASP A 95 74.38 38.99 1.97
C ASP A 95 74.44 39.62 3.38
N GLU A 96 75.29 39.05 4.25
CA GLU A 96 75.48 39.45 5.65
C GLU A 96 76.00 40.89 5.83
N SER A 97 76.42 41.59 4.77
CA SER A 97 76.77 43.01 4.84
C SER A 97 75.54 43.91 4.98
N ASN A 98 74.35 43.40 4.62
CA ASN A 98 73.08 44.08 4.75
C ASN A 98 72.48 43.91 6.16
N PRO A 99 71.49 44.74 6.55
CA PRO A 99 70.85 44.62 7.85
C PRO A 99 70.24 43.23 8.10
N LYS A 100 70.46 42.71 9.31
CA LYS A 100 70.00 41.36 9.71
C LYS A 100 68.48 41.35 9.89
N TYR A 101 67.80 40.50 9.12
CA TYR A 101 66.41 40.10 9.33
C TYR A 101 66.33 38.63 9.74
N ASP A 102 65.83 38.34 10.94
CA ASP A 102 65.93 37.00 11.53
C ASP A 102 65.35 35.88 10.66
N LEU A 103 64.27 36.14 9.90
CA LEU A 103 63.66 35.12 9.03
C LEU A 103 64.54 34.74 7.82
N PHE A 104 65.54 35.55 7.48
CA PHE A 104 66.54 35.16 6.47
C PHE A 104 67.61 34.22 7.02
N TYR A 105 67.58 33.85 8.30
CA TYR A 105 68.59 33.00 8.94
C TYR A 105 67.97 31.72 9.49
N THR A 106 68.66 30.60 9.33
CA THR A 106 68.35 29.31 9.95
C THR A 106 69.59 28.83 10.70
N ASP A 107 69.49 28.50 11.99
CA ASP A 107 70.62 28.10 12.84
C ASP A 107 71.81 29.09 12.74
N ASP A 108 71.52 30.39 12.82
CA ASP A 108 72.46 31.51 12.67
C ASP A 108 73.21 31.59 11.32
N LYS A 109 72.82 30.79 10.33
CA LYS A 109 73.35 30.86 8.97
C LYS A 109 72.35 31.54 8.03
N MET A 110 72.82 32.52 7.26
CA MET A 110 71.98 33.21 6.28
C MET A 110 71.57 32.28 5.14
N ASN A 111 70.28 32.19 4.88
CA ASN A 111 69.71 31.49 3.73
C ASN A 111 70.00 32.30 2.45
N PRO A 112 70.07 31.66 1.26
CA PRO A 112 70.20 32.39 0.00
C PRO A 112 68.99 33.31 -0.23
N VAL A 113 69.24 34.62 -0.32
CA VAL A 113 68.22 35.64 -0.59
C VAL A 113 68.74 36.54 -1.70
N TYR A 114 67.87 36.87 -2.66
CA TYR A 114 68.25 37.70 -3.81
C TYR A 114 67.36 38.94 -3.87
N GLN A 115 67.95 40.11 -4.04
CA GLN A 115 67.20 41.35 -4.28
C GLN A 115 66.98 41.51 -5.78
N LEU A 116 65.72 41.74 -6.19
CA LEU A 116 65.39 42.15 -7.56
C LEU A 116 65.69 43.63 -7.78
N VAL A 117 66.19 43.95 -8.97
CA VAL A 117 66.53 45.30 -9.40
C VAL A 117 65.70 45.65 -10.63
N ALA A 118 64.98 46.78 -10.56
CA ALA A 118 64.09 47.21 -11.63
C ALA A 118 64.88 47.67 -12.86
N GLN A 119 64.27 47.54 -14.04
CA GLN A 119 64.89 47.88 -15.31
C GLN A 119 65.39 49.34 -15.38
N GLU A 120 64.70 50.26 -14.71
CA GLU A 120 64.99 51.70 -14.74
C GLU A 120 65.99 52.15 -13.65
N THR A 121 66.46 51.25 -12.78
CA THR A 121 67.36 51.59 -11.67
C THR A 121 68.83 51.46 -12.06
N GLU A 122 69.64 52.50 -11.88
CA GLU A 122 71.10 52.40 -12.05
C GLU A 122 71.72 51.53 -10.94
N SER A 123 72.46 50.49 -11.33
CA SER A 123 73.15 49.58 -10.40
C SER A 123 74.29 48.88 -11.14
N GLU A 124 75.51 49.06 -10.63
CA GLU A 124 76.75 48.49 -11.21
C GLU A 124 77.00 47.05 -10.76
N ASP A 125 76.35 46.61 -9.67
CA ASP A 125 76.51 45.32 -9.00
C ASP A 125 75.43 44.28 -9.37
N ALA A 126 74.37 44.68 -10.09
CA ALA A 126 73.27 43.79 -10.46
C ALA A 126 73.56 42.95 -11.71
N LYS A 127 73.21 41.66 -11.65
CA LYS A 127 73.36 40.67 -12.72
C LYS A 127 72.03 40.47 -13.45
N ALA A 128 72.07 40.04 -14.72
CA ALA A 128 70.87 39.76 -15.51
C ALA A 128 70.06 38.60 -14.93
N LEU A 129 68.73 38.71 -14.87
CA LEU A 129 67.85 37.65 -14.37
C LEU A 129 67.91 36.40 -15.27
N ALA A 130 68.25 36.56 -16.54
CA ALA A 130 68.53 35.44 -17.44
C ALA A 130 69.72 34.56 -17.01
N SER A 131 70.67 35.07 -16.22
CA SER A 131 71.78 34.30 -15.65
C SER A 131 71.50 33.79 -14.23
N PHE A 132 70.25 33.88 -13.75
CA PHE A 132 69.90 33.51 -12.37
C PHE A 132 70.28 32.06 -12.04
N ALA A 133 69.92 31.10 -12.89
CA ALA A 133 70.18 29.67 -12.64
C ALA A 133 71.68 29.34 -12.52
N SER A 134 72.52 29.96 -13.36
CA SER A 134 73.98 29.74 -13.34
C SER A 134 74.69 30.39 -12.14
N GLU A 135 74.11 31.44 -11.58
CA GLU A 135 74.74 32.27 -10.54
C GLU A 135 74.21 31.95 -9.13
N SER A 136 72.97 31.45 -9.01
CA SER A 136 72.30 31.15 -7.73
C SER A 136 72.25 29.65 -7.39
N SER A 137 72.53 28.77 -8.36
CA SER A 137 72.28 27.32 -8.27
C SER A 137 70.82 26.94 -7.99
N ALA A 138 69.88 27.88 -8.18
CA ALA A 138 68.45 27.69 -7.99
C ALA A 138 67.68 28.20 -9.22
N SER A 139 66.48 27.67 -9.44
CA SER A 139 65.67 28.05 -10.61
C SER A 139 64.61 29.08 -10.25
N LEU A 140 64.24 29.95 -11.21
CA LEU A 140 63.23 31.00 -10.96
C LEU A 140 61.86 30.39 -10.64
N ASP A 141 61.52 29.22 -11.18
CA ASP A 141 60.27 28.52 -10.88
C ASP A 141 60.19 27.97 -9.45
N GLU A 142 61.31 27.90 -8.72
CA GLU A 142 61.41 27.49 -7.32
C GLU A 142 61.44 28.69 -6.35
N MET A 143 61.17 29.91 -6.85
CA MET A 143 61.28 31.13 -6.06
C MET A 143 59.91 31.72 -5.68
N VAL A 144 59.87 32.33 -4.49
CA VAL A 144 58.77 33.15 -3.96
C VAL A 144 59.22 34.59 -3.91
N ALA A 145 58.39 35.50 -4.41
CA ALA A 145 58.65 36.94 -4.29
C ALA A 145 58.19 37.47 -2.93
N VAL A 146 59.03 38.27 -2.29
CA VAL A 146 58.78 38.88 -0.98
C VAL A 146 58.95 40.39 -1.10
N LEU A 147 57.91 41.15 -0.78
CA LEU A 147 58.01 42.59 -0.62
C LEU A 147 58.49 42.88 0.80
N PHE A 148 59.70 43.42 0.95
CA PHE A 148 60.41 43.58 2.21
C PHE A 148 60.65 45.06 2.52
N MET A 149 60.34 45.47 3.75
CA MET A 149 60.67 46.78 4.29
C MET A 149 62.02 46.68 5.03
N GLU A 150 63.09 47.14 4.38
CA GLU A 150 64.39 47.28 5.01
C GLU A 150 64.41 48.56 5.86
N GLY A 151 63.98 48.43 7.12
CA GLY A 151 63.97 49.49 8.12
C GLY A 151 65.09 49.32 9.14
N TYR A 152 66.03 50.27 9.23
CA TYR A 152 67.12 50.23 10.22
C TYR A 152 67.68 51.63 10.52
N VAL A 153 68.36 51.74 11.66
CA VAL A 153 69.10 52.95 12.04
C VAL A 153 70.50 52.88 11.45
N LYS A 154 70.83 53.79 10.54
CA LYS A 154 72.15 53.97 9.97
C LYS A 154 72.92 54.96 10.82
N ASP A 155 74.04 54.48 11.35
CA ASP A 155 74.98 55.28 12.11
C ASP A 155 76.16 55.60 11.18
N ASP A 156 76.28 56.85 10.75
CA ASP A 156 77.35 57.30 9.84
C ASP A 156 78.68 57.56 10.57
N ASP A 157 78.75 57.19 11.86
CA ASP A 157 79.88 57.43 12.75
C ASP A 157 81.09 56.52 12.43
N LEU A 158 81.73 56.81 11.31
CA LEU A 158 83.13 56.49 11.01
C LEU A 158 83.94 57.78 11.14
N CYS A 159 84.18 58.24 12.36
CA CYS A 159 85.08 59.36 12.66
C CYS A 159 86.52 59.02 12.23
N SER A 160 86.92 59.43 11.02
CA SER A 160 88.32 59.49 10.60
C SER A 160 88.81 60.95 10.50
N GLY A 161 88.97 61.63 11.64
CA GLY A 161 89.78 62.85 11.76
C GLY A 161 89.06 64.15 12.14
N THR A 162 89.57 64.77 13.20
CA THR A 162 89.54 66.18 13.69
C THR A 162 88.34 67.12 13.56
N ASP A 163 87.31 66.86 12.76
CA ASP A 163 86.05 67.64 12.75
C ASP A 163 84.87 66.68 12.82
N CYS A 164 84.58 66.15 14.01
CA CYS A 164 83.34 65.41 14.28
C CYS A 164 82.28 66.38 14.81
N ASP A 165 81.67 67.15 13.89
CA ASP A 165 80.33 67.69 14.14
C ASP A 165 79.37 66.49 14.07
N ASN A 166 78.90 66.04 15.24
CA ASN A 166 78.03 64.89 15.44
C ASN A 166 76.87 64.87 14.41
N LEU A 167 77.04 64.07 13.35
CA LEU A 167 75.94 63.74 12.46
C LEU A 167 74.98 62.83 13.24
N GLY A 168 73.69 63.18 13.23
CA GLY A 168 72.65 62.35 13.84
C GLY A 168 72.56 60.98 13.14
N LYS A 169 71.86 60.04 13.77
CA LYS A 169 71.57 58.75 13.14
C LYS A 169 70.40 58.90 12.17
N ASP A 170 70.51 58.26 11.01
CA ASP A 170 69.45 58.26 10.01
C ASP A 170 68.55 57.04 10.18
N TYR A 171 67.25 57.25 10.22
CA TYR A 171 66.29 56.16 10.12
C TYR A 171 65.98 55.88 8.64
N VAL A 172 66.49 54.76 8.14
CA VAL A 172 66.37 54.37 6.73
C VAL A 172 65.23 53.36 6.60
N ASN A 173 64.27 53.65 5.71
CA ASN A 173 63.21 52.74 5.31
C ASN A 173 63.20 52.59 3.80
N THR A 174 63.47 51.39 3.29
CA THR A 174 63.46 51.12 1.84
C THR A 174 62.64 49.89 1.52
N ILE A 175 61.71 50.00 0.56
CA ILE A 175 60.97 48.86 0.04
C ILE A 175 61.85 48.13 -0.99
N LYS A 176 62.04 46.84 -0.79
CA LYS A 176 62.79 45.94 -1.69
C LYS A 176 61.91 44.76 -2.10
N VAL A 177 62.08 44.30 -3.33
CA VAL A 177 61.51 43.00 -3.76
C VAL A 177 62.60 41.96 -3.69
N MET A 178 62.39 40.92 -2.90
CA MET A 178 63.33 39.84 -2.65
C MET A 178 62.81 38.54 -3.27
N LEU A 179 63.71 37.62 -3.60
CA LEU A 179 63.43 36.23 -3.92
C LEU A 179 64.01 35.33 -2.84
N ILE A 180 63.18 34.40 -2.39
CA ILE A 180 63.56 33.31 -1.49
C ILE A 180 63.13 31.98 -2.10
N ASP A 181 63.81 30.91 -1.73
CA ASP A 181 63.45 29.55 -2.12
C ASP A 181 62.08 29.15 -1.54
N LYS A 182 61.23 28.47 -2.33
CA LYS A 182 59.93 27.95 -1.88
C LYS A 182 60.02 27.09 -0.63
N ALA A 183 61.06 26.26 -0.50
CA ALA A 183 61.27 25.42 0.68
C ALA A 183 61.58 26.24 1.94
N ALA A 184 62.07 27.48 1.78
CA ALA A 184 62.36 28.40 2.87
C ALA A 184 61.20 29.38 3.17
N ALA A 185 60.09 29.34 2.42
CA ALA A 185 58.99 30.29 2.56
C ALA A 185 58.10 30.04 3.80
N GLY A 186 58.12 28.84 4.38
CA GLY A 186 57.26 28.46 5.51
C GLY A 186 57.28 29.45 6.70
N PRO A 187 58.45 29.84 7.25
CA PRO A 187 58.55 30.83 8.34
C PRO A 187 58.08 32.24 7.97
N PHE A 188 57.93 32.57 6.68
CA PHE A 188 57.42 33.86 6.22
C PHE A 188 55.90 33.90 6.11
N GLN A 189 55.24 32.74 6.19
CA GLN A 189 53.79 32.65 6.17
C GLN A 189 53.19 32.91 7.56
N ILE A 190 51.89 33.16 7.58
CA ILE A 190 51.13 33.31 8.83
C ILE A 190 50.92 31.92 9.43
N GLY A 191 51.44 31.70 10.64
CA GLY A 191 51.15 30.48 11.42
C GLY A 191 49.77 30.46 12.08
N ALA A 192 48.92 31.48 11.85
CA ALA A 192 47.55 31.54 12.36
C ALA A 192 46.57 30.91 11.34
N PRO A 193 45.65 30.02 11.76
CA PRO A 193 44.73 29.35 10.84
C PRO A 193 43.77 30.35 10.19
N ASP A 194 43.75 30.41 8.87
CA ASP A 194 42.66 31.04 8.12
C ASP A 194 41.41 30.15 8.21
N PRO A 195 40.25 30.68 8.65
CA PRO A 195 38.99 29.92 8.69
C PRO A 195 38.61 29.27 7.34
N ALA A 196 38.92 29.91 6.21
CA ALA A 196 38.63 29.33 4.89
C ALA A 196 39.55 28.14 4.56
N GLU A 197 40.84 28.23 4.87
CA GLU A 197 41.76 27.09 4.78
C GLU A 197 41.38 25.96 5.73
N ALA A 198 40.89 26.29 6.93
CA ALA A 198 40.37 25.32 7.87
C ALA A 198 39.18 24.56 7.27
N ALA A 199 38.20 25.28 6.70
CA ALA A 199 37.07 24.67 6.01
C ALA A 199 37.48 23.80 4.80
N ALA A 200 38.53 24.19 4.07
CA ALA A 200 39.04 23.43 2.93
C ALA A 200 39.66 22.08 3.32
N LYS A 201 40.13 21.93 4.56
CA LYS A 201 40.64 20.67 5.12
C LYS A 201 39.54 19.78 5.73
N LEU A 202 38.32 20.30 5.84
CA LEU A 202 37.16 19.58 6.36
C LEU A 202 36.23 19.16 5.23
N ASN A 203 35.74 17.93 5.30
CA ASN A 203 34.83 17.39 4.30
C ASN A 203 33.37 17.70 4.68
N GLU A 204 32.55 17.93 3.66
CA GLU A 204 31.10 17.88 3.83
C GLU A 204 30.68 16.45 4.19
N ILE A 205 29.78 16.31 5.16
CA ILE A 205 29.19 15.02 5.49
C ILE A 205 27.81 14.93 4.88
N VAL A 206 27.57 13.91 4.07
CA VAL A 206 26.26 13.65 3.48
C VAL A 206 25.54 12.57 4.28
N ALA A 207 24.39 12.92 4.88
CA ALA A 207 23.54 11.99 5.60
C ALA A 207 22.88 11.00 4.62
N ASP A 208 23.01 9.70 4.88
CA ASP A 208 22.40 8.66 4.06
C ASP A 208 20.89 8.66 4.23
N ARG A 209 20.15 8.60 3.12
CA ARG A 209 18.69 8.52 3.15
C ARG A 209 18.23 7.09 3.45
N VAL A 210 17.24 6.94 4.32
CA VAL A 210 16.58 5.65 4.55
C VAL A 210 15.67 5.31 3.38
N LEU A 211 15.91 4.16 2.75
CA LEU A 211 15.06 3.63 1.69
C LEU A 211 14.20 2.48 2.24
N LEU A 212 12.90 2.72 2.32
CA LEU A 212 11.93 1.71 2.73
C LEU A 212 11.53 0.86 1.52
N THR A 213 11.43 -0.46 1.71
CA THR A 213 10.99 -1.39 0.68
C THR A 213 9.66 -2.02 1.07
N SER A 214 8.86 -2.45 0.09
CA SER A 214 7.53 -3.03 0.31
C SER A 214 7.54 -4.38 1.03
N ASN A 215 8.71 -4.93 1.36
CA ASN A 215 8.85 -6.20 2.09
C ASN A 215 8.90 -6.03 3.62
N ILE A 216 8.62 -4.83 4.13
CA ILE A 216 8.60 -4.53 5.56
C ILE A 216 7.22 -4.89 6.15
N SER A 217 7.20 -5.89 7.03
CA SER A 217 6.00 -6.34 7.75
C SER A 217 6.24 -6.60 9.24
N THR A 218 7.43 -6.26 9.76
CA THR A 218 7.80 -6.46 11.17
C THR A 218 8.65 -5.29 11.67
N THR A 219 8.64 -5.06 12.99
CA THR A 219 9.44 -4.02 13.65
C THR A 219 10.93 -4.19 13.38
N ALA A 220 11.43 -5.44 13.41
CA ALA A 220 12.84 -5.73 13.15
C ALA A 220 13.27 -5.38 11.71
N GLN A 221 12.41 -5.64 10.72
CA GLN A 221 12.69 -5.26 9.32
C GLN A 221 12.72 -3.74 9.15
N LEU A 222 11.78 -3.03 9.78
CA LEU A 222 11.78 -1.57 9.76
C LEU A 222 13.04 -1.01 10.43
N ALA A 223 13.39 -1.52 11.61
CA ALA A 223 14.58 -1.12 12.35
C ALA A 223 15.88 -1.40 11.55
N ALA A 224 15.94 -2.49 10.78
CA ALA A 224 17.09 -2.82 9.94
C ALA A 224 17.36 -1.75 8.86
N SER A 225 16.31 -1.19 8.22
CA SER A 225 16.46 -0.11 7.24
C SER A 225 17.08 1.15 7.86
N TYR A 226 16.61 1.56 9.04
CA TYR A 226 17.17 2.71 9.76
C TYR A 226 18.58 2.45 10.28
N ARG A 227 18.83 1.24 10.81
CA ARG A 227 20.15 0.85 11.33
C ARG A 227 21.23 0.91 10.26
N ALA A 228 20.94 0.47 9.04
CA ALA A 228 21.89 0.53 7.93
C ALA A 228 22.30 1.97 7.61
N ALA A 229 21.33 2.88 7.49
CA ALA A 229 21.60 4.30 7.24
C ALA A 229 22.33 4.96 8.43
N ALA A 230 21.87 4.71 9.66
CA ALA A 230 22.49 5.25 10.86
C ALA A 230 23.95 4.80 11.02
N SER A 231 24.28 3.53 10.74
CA SER A 231 25.66 3.05 10.77
C SER A 231 26.54 3.73 9.71
N ALA A 232 26.01 4.00 8.51
CA ALA A 232 26.76 4.70 7.46
C ALA A 232 27.05 6.16 7.83
N ILE A 233 26.05 6.87 8.38
CA ILE A 233 26.22 8.25 8.86
C ILE A 233 27.22 8.31 10.02
N GLN A 234 27.09 7.40 10.99
CA GLN A 234 27.97 7.35 12.15
C GLN A 234 29.43 7.11 11.76
N ALA A 235 29.69 6.23 10.78
CA ALA A 235 31.03 5.99 10.28
C ALA A 235 31.66 7.25 9.67
N LYS A 236 30.88 8.04 8.90
CA LYS A 236 31.33 9.32 8.34
C LYS A 236 31.63 10.35 9.43
N LEU A 237 30.75 10.49 10.42
CA LEU A 237 30.96 11.40 11.57
C LEU A 237 32.22 11.03 12.36
N VAL A 238 32.41 9.75 12.69
CA VAL A 238 33.59 9.31 13.46
C VAL A 238 34.89 9.49 12.68
N ALA A 239 34.86 9.39 11.36
CA ALA A 239 36.04 9.65 10.53
C ALA A 239 36.40 11.14 10.44
N GLU A 240 35.41 12.03 10.46
CA GLU A 240 35.60 13.44 10.15
C GLU A 240 35.77 14.32 11.40
N LEU A 241 35.04 14.05 12.49
CA LEU A 241 35.09 14.86 13.72
C LEU A 241 36.51 15.06 14.29
N PRO A 242 37.42 14.05 14.29
CA PRO A 242 38.80 14.23 14.75
C PRO A 242 39.64 15.24 13.96
N ASN A 243 39.24 15.58 12.73
CA ASN A 243 39.98 16.55 11.90
C ASN A 243 39.67 18.00 12.28
N PHE A 244 38.60 18.24 13.05
CA PHE A 244 38.08 19.57 13.33
C PHE A 244 39.02 20.40 14.21
N TYR A 245 39.29 19.94 15.43
CA TYR A 245 40.01 20.72 16.43
C TYR A 245 41.47 21.00 16.03
N PRO A 246 42.27 20.04 15.48
CA PRO A 246 43.62 20.33 15.03
C PRO A 246 43.69 21.47 14.00
N THR A 247 42.69 21.52 13.12
CA THR A 247 42.59 22.52 12.05
C THR A 247 42.06 23.87 12.55
N SER A 248 41.34 23.88 13.67
CA SER A 248 40.49 24.99 14.12
C SER A 248 40.82 25.54 15.51
N SER A 249 41.83 24.97 16.18
CA SER A 249 42.15 25.22 17.59
C SER A 249 42.33 26.70 17.95
N ALA A 250 42.87 27.51 17.04
CA ALA A 250 43.10 28.94 17.26
C ALA A 250 41.83 29.75 17.57
N PHE A 251 40.66 29.31 17.10
CA PHE A 251 39.37 29.96 17.37
C PHE A 251 38.45 29.13 18.26
N LEU A 252 38.86 27.93 18.67
CA LEU A 252 38.09 27.06 19.59
C LEU A 252 38.64 27.04 21.02
N GLY A 253 39.86 27.52 21.25
CA GLY A 253 40.51 27.47 22.57
C GLY A 253 39.73 28.18 23.69
N ASP A 254 38.90 29.17 23.35
CA ASP A 254 38.04 29.87 24.31
C ASP A 254 36.81 29.07 24.74
N ILE A 255 36.43 28.06 23.95
CA ILE A 255 35.21 27.26 24.17
C ILE A 255 35.51 25.85 24.67
N PHE A 256 36.65 25.27 24.28
CA PHE A 256 37.09 23.96 24.73
C PHE A 256 38.47 24.06 25.35
N GLY A 257 38.62 23.55 26.57
CA GLY A 257 39.92 23.51 27.27
C GLY A 257 40.87 22.43 26.72
N ALA A 258 40.36 21.50 25.92
CA ALA A 258 41.10 20.43 25.25
C ALA A 258 40.34 19.99 23.98
N ASP A 259 40.96 19.17 23.15
CA ASP A 259 40.32 18.60 21.95
C ASP A 259 39.11 17.71 22.34
N PRO A 260 37.88 18.02 21.91
CA PRO A 260 36.68 17.25 22.28
C PRO A 260 36.46 16.00 21.41
N ALA A 261 37.28 15.74 20.39
CA ALA A 261 37.04 14.69 19.41
C ALA A 261 36.96 13.27 20.01
N ASP A 262 37.81 12.97 21.00
CA ASP A 262 37.82 11.65 21.65
C ASP A 262 36.50 11.39 22.41
N ASP A 263 35.96 12.40 23.10
CA ASP A 263 34.69 12.31 23.82
C ASP A 263 33.52 12.17 22.85
N TRP A 264 33.52 12.95 21.76
CA TRP A 264 32.49 12.88 20.74
C TRP A 264 32.44 11.52 20.03
N THR A 265 33.59 11.04 19.58
CA THR A 265 33.69 9.73 18.91
C THR A 265 33.39 8.59 19.88
N GLY A 266 33.86 8.66 21.13
CA GLY A 266 33.53 7.71 22.18
C GLY A 266 32.02 7.59 22.41
N LYS A 267 31.31 8.71 22.46
CA LYS A 267 29.84 8.74 22.60
C LYS A 267 29.11 8.18 21.40
N LEU A 268 29.50 8.57 20.17
CA LEU A 268 28.91 8.03 18.95
C LEU A 268 29.08 6.51 18.88
N ASN A 269 30.25 6.00 19.26
CA ASN A 269 30.51 4.57 19.31
C ASN A 269 29.65 3.87 20.37
N ALA A 270 29.50 4.45 21.57
CA ALA A 270 28.64 3.89 22.61
C ALA A 270 27.16 3.85 22.20
N LEU A 271 26.66 4.92 21.57
CA LEU A 271 25.29 4.97 21.03
C LEU A 271 25.09 3.93 19.94
N SER A 272 26.01 3.85 18.97
CA SER A 272 25.99 2.84 17.90
C SER A 272 25.92 1.41 18.45
N GLN A 273 26.72 1.10 19.48
CA GLN A 273 26.69 -0.19 20.16
C GLN A 273 25.34 -0.47 20.85
N SER A 274 24.73 0.55 21.48
CA SER A 274 23.43 0.41 22.14
C SER A 274 22.30 0.06 21.15
N PHE A 275 22.39 0.55 19.90
CA PHE A 275 21.42 0.30 18.84
C PHE A 275 21.74 -0.89 17.94
N ALA A 276 22.87 -1.57 18.16
CA ALA A 276 23.28 -2.73 17.35
C ALA A 276 22.27 -3.88 17.41
N ARG A 277 21.55 -4.04 18.53
CA ARG A 277 20.53 -5.08 18.74
C ARG A 277 19.20 -4.56 19.27
N ASN A 278 19.07 -3.25 19.49
CA ASN A 278 17.82 -2.64 19.92
C ASN A 278 17.02 -2.20 18.68
N ASP A 279 15.78 -2.65 18.55
CA ASP A 279 14.90 -2.29 17.42
C ASP A 279 14.02 -1.06 17.72
N SER A 280 13.97 -0.62 18.97
CA SER A 280 13.18 0.55 19.38
C SER A 280 13.99 1.84 19.29
N GLY A 281 13.34 2.94 18.88
CA GLY A 281 13.93 4.28 18.87
C GLY A 281 14.91 4.57 17.72
N LEU A 282 15.06 3.66 16.76
CA LEU A 282 16.00 3.79 15.63
C LEU A 282 15.72 4.99 14.73
N GLN A 283 14.45 5.37 14.55
CA GLN A 283 14.08 6.55 13.77
C GLN A 283 14.64 7.84 14.41
N TYR A 284 14.52 7.97 15.73
CA TYR A 284 15.05 9.12 16.47
C TYR A 284 16.57 9.12 16.59
N TYR A 285 17.21 7.95 16.64
CA TYR A 285 18.66 7.86 16.54
C TYR A 285 19.16 8.31 15.16
N TYR A 286 18.45 7.94 14.09
CA TYR A 286 18.71 8.41 12.74
C TYR A 286 18.55 9.93 12.62
N ASP A 287 17.47 10.49 13.18
CA ASP A 287 17.24 11.94 13.20
C ASP A 287 18.35 12.66 13.97
N PHE A 288 18.77 12.15 15.13
CA PHE A 288 19.90 12.70 15.89
C PHE A 288 21.20 12.73 15.08
N LEU A 289 21.54 11.65 14.37
CA LEU A 289 22.73 11.63 13.53
C LEU A 289 22.60 12.63 12.37
N SER A 290 21.40 12.79 11.82
CA SER A 290 21.11 13.78 10.78
C SER A 290 21.24 15.21 11.31
N ASP A 291 20.80 15.48 12.54
CA ASP A 291 20.95 16.76 13.23
C ASP A 291 22.44 17.11 13.45
N LEU A 292 23.29 16.12 13.76
CA LEU A 292 24.74 16.31 13.86
C LEU A 292 25.36 16.64 12.50
N VAL A 293 24.96 15.94 11.44
CA VAL A 293 25.44 16.21 10.08
C VAL A 293 25.05 17.61 9.62
N GLU A 294 23.80 18.03 9.86
CA GLU A 294 23.33 19.37 9.51
C GLU A 294 24.11 20.44 10.30
N THR A 295 24.33 20.23 11.60
CA THR A 295 25.13 21.12 12.45
C THR A 295 26.59 21.20 11.97
N TRP A 296 27.18 20.08 11.56
CA TRP A 296 28.54 20.01 11.02
C TRP A 296 28.68 20.80 9.71
N ASN A 297 27.74 20.61 8.78
CA ASN A 297 27.77 21.30 7.50
C ASN A 297 27.52 22.81 7.67
N ASP A 298 26.57 23.22 8.52
CA ASP A 298 26.35 24.64 8.86
C ASP A 298 27.62 25.26 9.47
N LEU A 299 28.35 24.51 10.31
CA LEU A 299 29.61 24.95 10.90
C LEU A 299 30.69 25.17 9.83
N ARG A 300 30.83 24.20 8.92
CA ARG A 300 31.78 24.29 7.81
C ARG A 300 31.48 25.47 6.89
N GLU A 301 30.21 25.73 6.58
CA GLU A 301 29.79 26.90 5.81
C GLU A 301 30.09 28.22 6.55
N CYS A 302 29.90 28.26 7.87
CA CYS A 302 30.26 29.44 8.67
C CYS A 302 31.79 29.70 8.68
N LEU A 303 32.62 28.67 8.64
CA LEU A 303 34.08 28.81 8.52
C LEU A 303 34.47 29.44 7.18
N ILE A 304 33.83 29.02 6.07
CA ILE A 304 34.03 29.63 4.75
C ILE A 304 33.66 31.12 4.79
N GLY A 305 32.57 31.48 5.47
CA GLY A 305 32.14 32.86 5.67
C GLY A 305 33.01 33.69 6.63
N GLY A 306 33.83 33.06 7.46
CA GLY A 306 34.68 33.70 8.48
C GLY A 306 36.05 34.19 7.99
N ALA A 307 36.36 34.01 6.70
CA ALA A 307 37.62 34.37 6.09
C ALA A 307 38.05 35.83 6.40
N ALA A 308 39.37 36.06 6.46
CA ALA A 308 39.99 37.40 6.53
C ALA A 308 39.82 38.20 7.85
N THR A 309 39.65 37.57 9.02
CA THR A 309 39.69 38.29 10.31
C THR A 309 41.06 38.13 10.99
N TRP A 310 41.73 39.24 11.31
CA TRP A 310 43.04 39.23 11.97
C TRP A 310 42.91 39.02 13.50
N PRO A 311 43.50 37.96 14.09
CA PRO A 311 43.59 37.85 15.54
C PRO A 311 44.58 38.89 16.08
N ALA A 312 44.15 39.63 17.09
CA ALA A 312 44.82 40.84 17.56
C ALA A 312 46.12 40.59 18.36
N SER A 313 47.00 39.63 18.05
CA SER A 313 48.07 39.29 19.01
C SER A 313 49.46 38.90 18.49
N THR A 314 49.83 39.09 17.23
CA THR A 314 51.21 38.76 16.81
C THR A 314 51.84 39.79 15.86
N VAL A 315 52.47 40.83 16.43
CA VAL A 315 53.32 41.79 15.69
C VAL A 315 54.46 41.06 14.94
N ALA A 316 54.91 39.92 15.45
CA ALA A 316 56.03 39.16 14.92
C ALA A 316 55.75 38.34 13.66
N THR A 317 54.50 38.18 13.21
CA THR A 317 54.17 37.20 12.15
C THR A 317 54.78 37.55 10.79
N PHE A 318 54.60 38.79 10.33
CA PHE A 318 55.24 39.30 9.11
C PHE A 318 55.60 40.76 9.29
N ALA A 319 56.41 41.03 10.32
CA ALA A 319 56.70 42.39 10.81
C ALA A 319 57.18 43.32 9.70
N LYS A 320 58.04 42.81 8.80
CA LYS A 320 58.71 43.62 7.78
C LYS A 320 58.55 43.10 6.37
N HIS A 321 57.66 42.14 6.13
CA HIS A 321 57.53 41.53 4.81
C HIS A 321 56.08 41.20 4.43
N LEU A 322 55.84 41.05 3.13
CA LEU A 322 54.63 40.47 2.55
C LEU A 322 55.05 39.49 1.45
N LEU A 323 54.52 38.28 1.47
CA LEU A 323 54.73 37.33 0.39
C LEU A 323 53.81 37.68 -0.79
N LEU A 324 54.38 37.85 -1.98
CA LEU A 324 53.64 38.22 -3.19
C LEU A 324 53.13 37.02 -3.98
N GLY A 325 53.70 35.84 -3.70
CA GLY A 325 53.38 34.58 -4.35
C GLY A 325 54.59 33.96 -5.06
N ASP A 326 54.37 32.74 -5.53
CA ASP A 326 55.28 32.02 -6.41
C ASP A 326 55.46 32.77 -7.73
N VAL A 327 56.70 33.04 -8.15
CA VAL A 327 56.95 33.89 -9.32
C VAL A 327 56.53 33.23 -10.64
N ALA A 328 56.56 31.90 -10.71
CA ALA A 328 56.17 31.11 -11.88
C ALA A 328 54.80 30.43 -11.73
N ALA A 329 53.95 30.88 -10.80
CA ALA A 329 52.60 30.33 -10.66
C ALA A 329 51.65 30.81 -11.77
N GLU A 330 50.57 30.05 -11.98
CA GLU A 330 49.50 30.42 -12.90
C GLU A 330 48.88 31.79 -12.52
N PRO A 331 48.52 32.63 -13.51
CA PRO A 331 47.91 33.92 -13.24
C PRO A 331 46.70 33.82 -12.29
N GLY A 332 46.77 34.53 -11.17
CA GLY A 332 45.71 34.54 -10.16
C GLY A 332 45.88 33.56 -9.00
N SER A 333 46.94 32.73 -9.00
CA SER A 333 47.30 31.90 -7.84
C SER A 333 47.52 32.73 -6.57
N ASN A 334 47.18 32.16 -5.42
CA ASN A 334 47.44 32.71 -4.09
C ASN A 334 48.44 31.84 -3.29
N GLU A 335 49.09 30.87 -3.93
CA GLU A 335 50.15 30.08 -3.29
C GLU A 335 51.29 30.97 -2.81
N ASN A 336 51.75 30.74 -1.59
CA ASN A 336 52.78 31.56 -0.93
C ASN A 336 52.50 33.07 -1.02
N ARG A 337 51.23 33.50 -0.93
CA ARG A 337 50.85 34.92 -0.98
C ARG A 337 50.19 35.33 0.32
N THR A 338 50.65 36.43 0.92
CA THR A 338 50.04 36.96 2.14
C THR A 338 48.60 37.42 1.85
N GLY A 339 47.64 36.83 2.57
CA GLY A 339 46.23 37.21 2.52
C GLY A 339 45.96 38.61 3.08
N LEU A 340 44.73 39.09 2.95
CA LEU A 340 44.25 40.29 3.64
C LEU A 340 43.54 39.85 4.92
N TYR A 341 43.92 40.44 6.06
CA TYR A 341 43.31 40.17 7.35
C TYR A 341 42.82 41.48 7.94
N LEU A 342 41.52 41.68 7.88
CA LEU A 342 40.86 42.89 8.36
C LEU A 342 40.75 42.89 9.89
N SER A 343 40.71 44.10 10.45
CA SER A 343 40.43 44.27 11.88
C SER A 343 39.04 43.70 12.25
N PRO A 344 38.86 43.12 13.45
CA PRO A 344 37.55 42.75 13.96
C PRO A 344 36.51 43.89 13.95
N MET A 345 36.95 45.16 13.91
CA MET A 345 36.05 46.31 13.80
C MET A 345 35.38 46.41 12.42
N LEU A 346 36.01 45.88 11.37
CA LEU A 346 35.58 46.06 9.97
C LEU A 346 34.89 44.84 9.38
N THR A 347 34.94 43.67 10.04
CA THR A 347 34.39 42.42 9.48
C THR A 347 33.12 41.94 10.17
N GLN A 348 32.23 41.33 9.37
CA GLN A 348 31.26 40.36 9.88
C GLN A 348 31.92 39.01 10.19
N GLY A 349 33.20 38.82 9.86
CA GLY A 349 33.95 37.59 10.13
C GLY A 349 34.03 37.25 11.63
N ALA A 350 34.07 38.26 12.51
CA ALA A 350 33.93 38.04 13.95
C ALA A 350 32.57 37.42 14.34
N GLU A 351 31.49 37.78 13.64
CA GLU A 351 30.16 37.17 13.83
C GLU A 351 30.10 35.74 13.29
N ALA A 352 30.73 35.48 12.14
CA ALA A 352 30.83 34.12 11.58
C ALA A 352 31.63 33.19 12.51
N ILE A 353 32.76 33.64 13.06
CA ILE A 353 33.55 32.87 14.03
C ILE A 353 32.79 32.65 15.34
N SER A 354 32.04 33.64 15.82
CA SER A 354 31.15 33.47 16.97
C SER A 354 30.06 32.43 16.70
N HIS A 355 29.56 32.36 15.46
CA HIS A 355 28.60 31.33 15.05
C HIS A 355 29.25 29.94 14.95
N VAL A 356 30.48 29.83 14.42
CA VAL A 356 31.27 28.57 14.44
C VAL A 356 31.45 28.05 15.86
N GLN A 357 31.83 28.92 16.80
CA GLN A 357 31.96 28.57 18.21
C GLN A 357 30.63 28.10 18.81
N PHE A 358 29.53 28.77 18.47
CA PHE A 358 28.19 28.36 18.88
C PHE A 358 27.82 26.98 18.33
N LEU A 359 28.06 26.72 17.04
CA LEU A 359 27.74 25.44 16.40
C LEU A 359 28.63 24.30 16.94
N ALA A 360 29.88 24.58 17.28
CA ALA A 360 30.75 23.60 17.93
C ALA A 360 30.24 23.21 19.34
N ARG A 361 29.79 24.20 20.14
CA ARG A 361 29.11 23.95 21.42
C ARG A 361 27.77 23.24 21.24
N LYS A 362 27.03 23.56 20.18
CA LYS A 362 25.80 22.85 19.80
C LYS A 362 26.10 21.39 19.54
N LEU A 363 27.08 21.07 18.71
CA LEU A 363 27.46 19.69 18.40
C LEU A 363 27.78 18.89 19.67
N ASP A 364 28.57 19.47 20.58
CA ASP A 364 28.81 18.87 21.90
C ASP A 364 27.50 18.70 22.68
N THR A 365 26.69 19.75 22.82
CA THR A 365 25.42 19.71 23.55
C THR A 365 24.47 18.62 23.01
N LEU A 366 24.36 18.47 21.69
CA LEU A 366 23.54 17.42 21.06
C LEU A 366 24.04 16.02 21.45
N LEU A 367 25.35 15.79 21.41
CA LEU A 367 25.99 14.53 21.84
C LEU A 367 25.82 14.26 23.34
N GLN A 368 25.79 15.30 24.17
CA GLN A 368 25.66 15.19 25.63
C GLN A 368 24.22 14.95 26.09
N THR A 369 23.25 15.50 25.36
CA THR A 369 21.85 15.52 25.79
C THR A 369 20.96 14.50 25.07
N PHE A 370 21.44 13.87 23.98
CA PHE A 370 20.68 12.84 23.28
C PHE A 370 20.37 11.66 24.20
N GLN A 371 19.09 11.32 24.29
CA GLN A 371 18.63 10.09 24.94
C GLN A 371 17.58 9.40 24.07
N PRO A 372 17.65 8.07 23.93
CA PRO A 372 16.63 7.31 23.25
C PRO A 372 15.28 7.51 23.96
N PRO A 373 14.21 7.76 23.19
CA PRO A 373 12.89 7.85 23.74
C PRO A 373 12.44 6.66 24.60
N VAL A 374 11.72 6.97 25.68
CA VAL A 374 11.13 5.97 26.57
C VAL A 374 9.60 6.00 26.45
N ALA A 375 8.95 4.83 26.50
CA ALA A 375 7.56 4.56 26.14
C ALA A 375 6.46 5.21 27.01
N VAL A 376 6.78 6.21 27.84
CA VAL A 376 5.86 6.72 28.89
C VAL A 376 5.72 8.25 28.88
N SER A 377 6.10 8.92 27.79
CA SER A 377 6.08 10.37 27.72
C SER A 377 4.70 10.91 27.31
N THR A 378 4.34 12.09 27.82
CA THR A 378 3.07 12.75 27.49
C THR A 378 3.05 13.15 26.02
N LEU A 379 1.98 12.87 25.28
CA LEU A 379 1.90 13.29 23.88
C LEU A 379 1.82 14.81 23.77
N ARG A 380 2.65 15.40 22.90
CA ARG A 380 2.64 16.85 22.64
C ARG A 380 2.78 17.16 21.15
N ILE A 381 2.07 18.20 20.73
CA ILE A 381 2.21 18.78 19.39
C ILE A 381 2.91 20.14 19.49
N THR A 382 4.07 20.26 18.83
CA THR A 382 4.91 21.47 18.85
C THR A 382 5.03 22.05 17.44
N PRO A 383 4.57 23.29 17.19
CA PRO A 383 4.82 24.00 15.92
C PRO A 383 6.31 24.14 15.64
N SER A 384 6.72 23.91 14.39
CA SER A 384 8.12 23.91 13.96
C SER A 384 8.27 24.39 12.51
N ALA A 385 9.48 24.76 12.12
CA ALA A 385 9.88 24.80 10.72
C ALA A 385 10.06 23.38 10.17
N GLY A 386 9.94 23.22 8.85
CA GLY A 386 10.20 21.95 8.16
C GLY A 386 11.68 21.74 7.85
N SER A 387 11.99 20.63 7.18
CA SER A 387 13.35 20.25 6.79
C SER A 387 13.98 21.15 5.73
N GLU A 388 13.19 21.99 5.07
CA GLU A 388 13.66 23.03 4.14
C GLU A 388 14.37 24.20 4.84
N CYS A 389 14.25 24.32 6.16
CA CYS A 389 14.90 25.33 6.97
C CYS A 389 16.05 24.72 7.79
N SER A 390 17.10 25.50 8.07
CA SER A 390 18.18 25.10 9.00
C SER A 390 17.62 24.67 10.36
N LEU A 391 18.28 23.69 10.97
CA LEU A 391 17.97 23.11 12.27
C LEU A 391 17.72 24.15 13.37
N GLU A 392 18.46 25.26 13.37
CA GLU A 392 18.30 26.36 14.35
C GLU A 392 16.92 27.03 14.35
N LYS A 393 16.14 26.87 13.27
CA LYS A 393 14.77 27.42 13.14
C LYS A 393 13.69 26.40 13.51
N ARG A 394 14.05 25.12 13.63
CA ARG A 394 13.13 24.03 13.99
C ARG A 394 12.92 24.01 15.50
N ALA A 395 11.81 23.40 15.94
CA ALA A 395 11.61 23.16 17.37
C ALA A 395 12.56 22.07 17.88
N ILE A 396 13.05 22.22 19.11
CA ILE A 396 13.95 21.26 19.77
C ILE A 396 13.21 19.92 19.96
N PRO A 397 13.69 18.83 19.33
CA PRO A 397 13.13 17.50 19.46
C PRO A 397 13.11 16.98 20.90
N TYR A 398 12.18 16.07 21.19
CA TYR A 398 12.04 15.53 22.56
C TYR A 398 13.19 14.62 23.02
N TYR A 399 13.97 14.06 22.08
CA TYR A 399 15.09 13.18 22.39
C TYR A 399 16.33 13.93 22.90
N TYR A 400 16.29 15.27 22.99
CA TYR A 400 17.28 16.06 23.72
C TYR A 400 16.79 16.40 25.12
N GLN A 401 17.49 15.91 26.13
CA GLN A 401 17.21 16.22 27.52
C GLN A 401 17.61 17.66 27.87
N VAL A 402 16.85 18.26 28.78
CA VAL A 402 17.23 19.52 29.40
C VAL A 402 18.20 19.20 30.52
N ASP A 403 19.47 19.52 30.29
CA ASP A 403 20.57 19.28 31.23
C ASP A 403 21.13 20.62 31.73
N GLU A 404 21.51 20.69 33.02
CA GLU A 404 22.08 21.93 33.60
C GLU A 404 23.49 22.22 33.09
N ALA A 405 24.30 21.18 32.86
CA ALA A 405 25.66 21.34 32.35
C ALA A 405 25.67 21.63 30.84
N HIS A 406 24.72 21.07 30.09
CA HIS A 406 24.58 21.23 28.65
C HIS A 406 23.15 21.70 28.30
N PRO A 407 22.78 22.96 28.62
CA PRO A 407 21.44 23.47 28.39
C PRO A 407 21.13 23.58 26.90
N ILE A 408 20.38 22.62 26.36
CA ILE A 408 20.05 22.52 24.93
C ILE A 408 19.45 23.80 24.35
N GLN A 409 18.60 24.49 25.12
CA GLN A 409 17.98 25.75 24.70
C GLN A 409 18.99 26.88 24.46
N ASN A 410 20.13 26.87 25.17
CA ASN A 410 21.20 27.85 25.00
C ASN A 410 22.10 27.54 23.81
N SER A 411 22.04 26.31 23.28
CA SER A 411 22.88 25.84 22.19
C SER A 411 22.06 25.50 20.95
N TRP A 412 20.78 25.88 20.86
CA TRP A 412 19.92 25.47 19.74
C TRP A 412 19.91 26.46 18.56
N SER A 413 19.62 27.74 18.85
CA SER A 413 19.45 28.81 17.85
C SER A 413 20.41 29.96 18.12
N TYR A 414 21.34 30.22 17.19
CA TYR A 414 22.36 31.25 17.37
C TYR A 414 21.73 32.65 17.48
N GLN A 415 20.69 32.92 16.67
CA GLN A 415 20.01 34.21 16.71
C GLN A 415 19.32 34.48 18.05
N LEU A 416 18.63 33.48 18.62
CA LEU A 416 18.00 33.63 19.93
C LEU A 416 19.05 33.76 21.03
N HIS A 417 20.13 33.00 20.96
CA HIS A 417 21.24 33.06 21.91
C HIS A 417 21.90 34.43 21.95
N LYS A 418 22.25 34.97 20.76
CA LYS A 418 22.82 36.32 20.63
C LYS A 418 21.91 37.40 21.23
N GLN A 419 20.60 37.18 21.20
CA GLN A 419 19.59 38.11 21.74
C GLN A 419 19.23 37.82 23.21
N LYS A 420 19.83 36.80 23.85
CA LYS A 420 19.48 36.32 25.21
C LYS A 420 18.00 35.90 25.32
N ARG A 421 17.50 35.26 24.27
CA ARG A 421 16.12 34.79 24.11
C ARG A 421 16.05 33.27 23.98
N ASP A 422 17.02 32.57 24.57
CA ASP A 422 17.12 31.10 24.54
C ASP A 422 15.86 30.40 25.05
N ALA A 423 15.18 31.00 26.05
CA ALA A 423 13.92 30.51 26.60
C ALA A 423 12.73 30.61 25.62
N GLU A 424 12.88 31.30 24.48
CA GLU A 424 11.84 31.37 23.43
C GLU A 424 11.98 30.29 22.36
N ASN A 425 12.97 29.38 22.47
CA ASN A 425 13.01 28.19 21.63
C ASN A 425 11.75 27.35 21.83
N TYR A 426 11.17 26.85 20.74
CA TYR A 426 10.04 25.91 20.80
C TYR A 426 10.61 24.52 21.06
N SER A 427 9.97 23.74 21.93
CA SER A 427 10.45 22.41 22.28
C SER A 427 9.32 21.56 22.85
N TYR A 428 9.43 20.25 22.65
CA TYR A 428 8.68 19.29 23.46
C TYR A 428 8.94 19.48 24.96
N ASN A 429 10.20 19.72 25.34
CA ASN A 429 10.65 19.91 26.73
C ASN A 429 10.57 21.36 27.22
N ALA A 430 9.78 22.23 26.56
CA ALA A 430 9.67 23.65 26.88
C ALA A 430 9.36 23.96 28.35
N GLY A 431 8.55 23.13 29.00
CA GLY A 431 8.26 23.28 30.43
C GLY A 431 9.46 23.07 31.35
N ALA A 432 10.44 22.25 30.95
CA ALA A 432 11.57 21.87 31.80
C ALA A 432 12.63 22.98 31.94
N TYR A 433 12.86 23.79 30.90
CA TYR A 433 13.73 24.98 30.99
C TYR A 433 12.96 26.29 31.25
N GLY A 434 11.66 26.22 31.54
CA GLY A 434 10.84 27.41 31.82
C GLY A 434 10.71 28.33 30.61
N ALA A 435 10.30 27.77 29.46
CA ALA A 435 10.12 28.53 28.23
C ALA A 435 9.26 29.78 28.42
N GLN A 436 9.58 30.83 27.66
CA GLN A 436 8.95 32.14 27.71
C GLN A 436 8.22 32.49 26.41
N GLY A 437 7.41 33.54 26.44
CA GLY A 437 6.68 34.04 25.28
C GLY A 437 5.73 32.98 24.70
N ALA A 438 5.70 32.89 23.37
CA ALA A 438 4.84 31.95 22.67
C ALA A 438 5.30 30.48 22.82
N ALA A 439 6.59 30.22 23.09
CA ALA A 439 7.10 28.87 23.28
C ALA A 439 6.57 28.18 24.56
N ALA A 440 6.18 28.97 25.58
CA ALA A 440 5.57 28.44 26.81
C ALA A 440 4.22 27.76 26.58
N ASN A 441 3.45 28.23 25.60
CA ASN A 441 2.11 27.73 25.26
C ASN A 441 1.88 27.83 23.75
N PRO A 442 2.57 26.99 22.94
CA PRO A 442 2.75 27.25 21.51
C PRO A 442 1.44 27.19 20.70
N LEU A 443 0.51 26.31 21.08
CA LEU A 443 -0.77 26.15 20.38
C LEU A 443 -1.79 27.26 20.72
N LYS A 444 -1.54 28.08 21.75
CA LYS A 444 -2.37 29.27 22.06
C LYS A 444 -1.93 30.52 21.29
N ALA A 445 -0.74 30.49 20.69
CA ALA A 445 -0.18 31.60 19.92
C ALA A 445 -0.51 31.47 18.42
N GLN A 446 -0.15 32.50 17.63
CA GLN A 446 -0.32 32.44 16.17
C GLN A 446 0.61 31.40 15.55
N ILE A 447 0.03 30.38 14.91
CA ILE A 447 0.75 29.24 14.32
C ILE A 447 0.99 29.37 12.81
N THR A 448 0.43 30.38 12.12
CA THR A 448 0.51 30.52 10.65
C THR A 448 1.93 30.55 10.09
N ARG A 449 2.92 30.99 10.87
CA ARG A 449 4.34 31.01 10.45
C ARG A 449 5.00 29.63 10.38
N TYR A 450 4.37 28.60 10.94
CA TYR A 450 4.92 27.25 11.03
C TYR A 450 4.33 26.33 9.95
N PRO A 451 5.15 25.84 9.02
CA PRO A 451 4.72 24.88 8.00
C PRO A 451 4.67 23.44 8.54
N PHE A 452 5.19 23.17 9.73
CA PHE A 452 5.33 21.83 10.29
C PHE A 452 4.84 21.75 11.74
N PHE A 453 4.36 20.58 12.14
CA PHE A 453 3.96 20.25 13.50
C PHE A 453 4.71 18.98 13.93
N ARG A 454 5.64 19.10 14.88
CA ARG A 454 6.25 17.96 15.54
C ARG A 454 5.21 17.29 16.43
N ILE A 455 5.07 15.98 16.33
CA ILE A 455 4.13 15.19 17.12
C ILE A 455 4.97 14.13 17.81
N GLU A 456 5.10 14.24 19.13
CA GLU A 456 6.10 13.49 19.89
C GLU A 456 5.49 12.92 21.17
N GLY A 457 6.03 11.80 21.63
CA GLY A 457 5.58 11.09 22.82
C GLY A 457 4.56 9.97 22.59
N HIS A 458 4.28 9.60 21.35
CA HIS A 458 3.40 8.48 20.98
C HIS A 458 4.10 7.11 20.97
N LEU A 459 5.43 7.05 20.88
CA LEU A 459 6.17 5.79 20.77
C LEU A 459 5.92 4.88 21.98
N GLY A 460 5.57 3.61 21.72
CA GLY A 460 5.27 2.61 22.74
C GLY A 460 3.89 2.71 23.38
N GLN A 461 3.10 3.75 23.07
CA GLN A 461 1.71 3.84 23.51
C GLN A 461 0.79 2.92 22.71
N ASP A 462 -0.36 2.59 23.26
CA ASP A 462 -1.45 1.97 22.50
C ASP A 462 -1.88 2.88 21.34
N VAL A 463 -1.96 2.32 20.14
CA VAL A 463 -2.18 3.08 18.90
C VAL A 463 -3.53 3.80 18.88
N GLU A 464 -4.59 3.23 19.48
CA GLU A 464 -5.90 3.89 19.53
C GLU A 464 -5.90 5.03 20.52
N ALA A 465 -5.28 4.84 21.68
CA ALA A 465 -5.11 5.91 22.67
C ALA A 465 -4.28 7.07 22.10
N ALA A 466 -3.14 6.78 21.48
CA ALA A 466 -2.27 7.79 20.88
C ALA A 466 -2.96 8.54 19.74
N ARG A 467 -3.63 7.81 18.82
CA ARG A 467 -4.42 8.41 17.73
C ARG A 467 -5.51 9.33 18.27
N ALA A 468 -6.29 8.86 19.25
CA ALA A 468 -7.38 9.64 19.83
C ALA A 468 -6.89 10.91 20.52
N ASP A 469 -5.75 10.87 21.21
CA ASP A 469 -5.12 12.04 21.84
C ASP A 469 -4.65 13.04 20.78
N ILE A 470 -3.93 12.61 19.73
CA ILE A 470 -3.50 13.50 18.64
C ILE A 470 -4.70 14.15 17.95
N GLU A 471 -5.73 13.37 17.60
CA GLU A 471 -6.95 13.89 16.98
C GLU A 471 -7.73 14.84 17.90
N ALA A 472 -7.69 14.63 19.22
CA ALA A 472 -8.28 15.56 20.19
C ALA A 472 -7.49 16.88 20.23
N GLN A 473 -6.17 16.82 20.41
CA GLN A 473 -5.32 18.01 20.43
C GLN A 473 -5.39 18.79 19.10
N ALA A 474 -5.40 18.09 17.96
CA ALA A 474 -5.54 18.71 16.65
C ALA A 474 -6.89 19.41 16.48
N ARG A 475 -7.99 18.82 16.95
CA ARG A 475 -9.31 19.47 16.92
C ARG A 475 -9.38 20.68 17.86
N ASP A 476 -8.90 20.53 19.09
CA ASP A 476 -8.94 21.58 20.11
C ASP A 476 -8.11 22.81 19.70
N ALA A 477 -7.00 22.60 18.99
CA ALA A 477 -6.12 23.66 18.51
C ALA A 477 -6.34 24.05 17.03
N ASN A 478 -7.35 23.50 16.36
CA ASN A 478 -7.65 23.72 14.93
C ASN A 478 -6.44 23.49 14.00
N LEU A 479 -5.72 22.39 14.22
CA LEU A 479 -4.52 22.06 13.46
C LEU A 479 -4.87 21.44 12.10
N PRO A 480 -4.25 21.91 11.00
CA PRO A 480 -4.60 21.52 9.64
C PRO A 480 -3.85 20.25 9.18
N PHE A 481 -4.04 19.11 9.82
CA PHE A 481 -3.51 17.82 9.38
C PHE A 481 -4.46 16.68 9.77
N THR A 482 -4.25 15.48 9.24
CA THR A 482 -4.99 14.27 9.63
C THR A 482 -4.08 13.18 10.15
N VAL A 483 -4.66 12.20 10.85
CA VAL A 483 -3.95 11.07 11.44
C VAL A 483 -4.46 9.77 10.82
N GLN A 484 -3.53 8.94 10.36
CA GLN A 484 -3.78 7.60 9.84
C GLN A 484 -2.98 6.59 10.66
N THR A 485 -3.52 5.40 10.84
CA THR A 485 -2.80 4.26 11.46
C THR A 485 -2.55 3.19 10.43
N VAL A 486 -1.38 2.57 10.48
CA VAL A 486 -0.93 1.55 9.54
C VAL A 486 -0.33 0.38 10.32
N PHE A 487 -0.78 -0.84 10.01
CA PHE A 487 -0.39 -2.03 10.75
C PHE A 487 0.92 -2.63 10.20
N LEU A 488 1.90 -2.82 11.09
CA LEU A 488 3.17 -3.46 10.77
C LEU A 488 3.04 -4.98 10.95
N GLY A 489 2.34 -5.61 10.01
CA GLY A 489 2.10 -7.05 10.00
C GLY A 489 1.53 -7.53 8.67
N VAL A 490 1.21 -8.82 8.60
CA VAL A 490 0.57 -9.45 7.42
C VAL A 490 -0.92 -9.76 7.65
N ASP A 491 -1.35 -9.79 8.91
CA ASP A 491 -2.71 -10.15 9.28
C ASP A 491 -3.63 -8.91 9.28
N LYS A 492 -4.38 -8.72 8.19
CA LYS A 492 -5.36 -7.63 8.04
C LYS A 492 -6.44 -7.61 9.13
N SER A 493 -6.67 -8.72 9.83
CA SER A 493 -7.68 -8.76 10.91
C SER A 493 -7.25 -7.97 12.15
N LYS A 494 -5.93 -7.75 12.32
CA LYS A 494 -5.34 -6.94 13.39
C LYS A 494 -5.29 -5.43 13.08
N VAL A 495 -5.87 -5.00 11.95
CA VAL A 495 -6.04 -3.59 11.66
C VAL A 495 -7.04 -2.98 12.64
N VAL A 496 -6.58 -2.05 13.50
CA VAL A 496 -7.40 -1.54 14.63
C VAL A 496 -8.46 -0.57 14.13
N LYS A 497 -8.06 0.46 13.39
CA LYS A 497 -8.97 1.36 12.68
C LYS A 497 -9.27 0.80 11.29
N LYS A 498 -10.35 0.03 11.17
CA LYS A 498 -10.86 -0.38 9.86
C LYS A 498 -11.40 0.85 9.10
N PRO A 499 -11.24 0.91 7.77
CA PRO A 499 -11.88 1.93 6.96
C PRO A 499 -13.38 1.99 7.26
N GLY A 500 -13.93 3.21 7.35
CA GLY A 500 -15.37 3.38 7.55
C GLY A 500 -16.16 2.64 6.46
N LEU A 501 -17.26 1.99 6.83
CA LEU A 501 -18.17 1.39 5.87
C LEU A 501 -18.74 2.50 4.97
N ILE A 502 -18.54 2.36 3.67
CA ILE A 502 -19.15 3.24 2.67
C ILE A 502 -20.42 2.55 2.17
N PHE A 503 -21.59 3.15 2.46
CA PHE A 503 -22.89 2.66 2.01
C PHE A 503 -23.16 3.08 0.56
N GLY A 504 -22.29 2.59 -0.33
CA GLY A 504 -22.41 2.79 -1.77
C GLY A 504 -23.48 1.91 -2.43
N ASP A 505 -23.36 1.73 -3.74
CA ASP A 505 -24.40 1.06 -4.54
C ASP A 505 -24.63 -0.41 -4.17
N LEU A 506 -23.61 -1.12 -3.68
CA LEU A 506 -23.78 -2.50 -3.20
C LEU A 506 -24.75 -2.59 -2.02
N HIS A 507 -24.72 -1.63 -1.09
CA HIS A 507 -25.64 -1.60 0.05
C HIS A 507 -27.08 -1.28 -0.39
N ARG A 508 -27.24 -0.38 -1.37
CA ARG A 508 -28.55 -0.04 -1.95
C ARG A 508 -29.14 -1.22 -2.71
N ILE A 509 -28.34 -1.91 -3.52
CA ILE A 509 -28.74 -3.14 -4.22
C ILE A 509 -29.10 -4.22 -3.21
N HIS A 510 -28.31 -4.37 -2.15
CA HIS A 510 -28.59 -5.31 -1.07
C HIS A 510 -29.93 -5.01 -0.38
N GLN A 511 -30.23 -3.74 -0.09
CA GLN A 511 -31.54 -3.32 0.45
C GLN A 511 -32.70 -3.70 -0.48
N VAL A 512 -32.55 -3.48 -1.79
CA VAL A 512 -33.56 -3.85 -2.79
C VAL A 512 -33.82 -5.35 -2.76
N PHE A 513 -32.78 -6.19 -2.74
CA PHE A 513 -32.94 -7.64 -2.70
C PHE A 513 -33.54 -8.14 -1.38
N ARG A 514 -33.17 -7.57 -0.23
CA ARG A 514 -33.83 -7.89 1.06
C ARG A 514 -35.32 -7.58 1.00
N SER A 515 -35.67 -6.42 0.46
CA SER A 515 -37.06 -5.98 0.34
C SER A 515 -37.83 -6.89 -0.61
N ASP A 516 -37.27 -7.22 -1.77
CA ASP A 516 -37.89 -8.14 -2.75
C ASP A 516 -38.11 -9.56 -2.17
N LEU A 517 -37.11 -10.10 -1.47
CA LEU A 517 -37.23 -11.40 -0.82
C LEU A 517 -38.26 -11.38 0.32
N SER A 518 -38.28 -10.30 1.14
CA SER A 518 -39.28 -10.09 2.18
C SER A 518 -40.70 -10.03 1.60
N ASN A 519 -40.88 -9.35 0.46
CA ASN A 519 -42.16 -9.29 -0.26
C ASN A 519 -42.54 -10.64 -0.88
N SER A 520 -41.58 -11.39 -1.41
CA SER A 520 -41.80 -12.74 -1.93
C SER A 520 -42.30 -13.70 -0.84
N LEU A 521 -41.71 -13.62 0.36
CA LEU A 521 -42.17 -14.36 1.54
C LEU A 521 -43.58 -13.93 1.96
N GLU A 522 -43.91 -12.64 1.92
CA GLU A 522 -45.26 -12.15 2.23
C GLU A 522 -46.31 -12.65 1.24
N ASN A 523 -45.98 -12.66 -0.05
CA ASN A 523 -46.84 -13.21 -1.09
C ASN A 523 -47.09 -14.70 -0.88
N VAL A 524 -46.06 -15.45 -0.47
CA VAL A 524 -46.16 -16.89 -0.18
C VAL A 524 -47.00 -17.14 1.08
N LYS A 525 -46.87 -16.33 2.15
CA LYS A 525 -47.73 -16.39 3.34
C LYS A 525 -49.20 -16.13 3.01
N SER A 526 -49.45 -15.07 2.25
CA SER A 526 -50.80 -14.69 1.82
C SER A 526 -51.42 -15.77 0.93
N PHE A 527 -50.66 -16.29 -0.03
CA PHE A 527 -51.08 -17.39 -0.89
C PHE A 527 -51.32 -18.67 -0.10
N GLY A 528 -50.40 -19.05 0.80
CA GLY A 528 -50.53 -20.22 1.66
C GLY A 528 -51.81 -20.19 2.50
N SER A 529 -52.13 -19.04 3.08
CA SER A 529 -53.35 -18.83 3.86
C SER A 529 -54.63 -18.96 3.00
N SER A 530 -54.65 -18.35 1.81
CA SER A 530 -55.75 -18.53 0.85
C SER A 530 -55.89 -19.99 0.41
N TYR A 531 -54.76 -20.65 0.19
CA TYR A 531 -54.72 -22.03 -0.26
C TYR A 531 -55.27 -23.00 0.80
N VAL A 532 -54.89 -22.84 2.08
CA VAL A 532 -55.50 -23.60 3.19
C VAL A 532 -57.01 -23.33 3.26
N SER A 533 -57.44 -22.08 3.10
CA SER A 533 -58.86 -21.72 3.10
C SER A 533 -59.64 -22.42 1.98
N GLN A 534 -59.10 -22.45 0.75
CA GLN A 534 -59.72 -23.15 -0.37
C GLN A 534 -59.78 -24.66 -0.16
N VAL A 535 -58.71 -25.29 0.34
CA VAL A 535 -58.70 -26.73 0.66
C VAL A 535 -59.70 -27.04 1.78
N THR A 536 -59.84 -26.15 2.76
CA THR A 536 -60.77 -26.35 3.88
C THR A 536 -62.23 -26.20 3.45
N ASN A 537 -62.54 -25.20 2.62
CA ASN A 537 -63.90 -24.86 2.24
C ASN A 537 -64.44 -25.67 1.04
N ASN A 538 -63.59 -26.06 0.10
CA ASN A 538 -64.02 -26.64 -1.18
C ASN A 538 -63.75 -28.15 -1.29
N LEU A 539 -62.86 -28.73 -0.48
CA LEU A 539 -62.56 -30.16 -0.50
C LEU A 539 -63.56 -30.93 0.39
N THR A 540 -64.16 -31.99 -0.14
CA THR A 540 -65.14 -32.84 0.57
C THR A 540 -64.64 -34.28 0.72
N ALA A 541 -65.36 -35.11 1.49
CA ALA A 541 -64.98 -36.51 1.72
C ALA A 541 -65.08 -37.39 0.46
N SER A 542 -65.76 -36.93 -0.59
CA SER A 542 -65.77 -37.61 -1.91
C SER A 542 -64.55 -37.30 -2.76
N ASP A 543 -63.78 -36.26 -2.43
CA ASP A 543 -62.68 -35.76 -3.26
C ASP A 543 -61.33 -36.39 -2.89
N VAL A 544 -61.19 -36.95 -1.69
CA VAL A 544 -59.95 -37.53 -1.15
C VAL A 544 -60.22 -38.75 -0.28
N ASP A 545 -59.20 -39.60 -0.07
CA ASP A 545 -59.31 -40.76 0.82
C ASP A 545 -59.38 -40.39 2.31
N ASP A 546 -58.57 -39.42 2.76
CA ASP A 546 -58.59 -38.91 4.14
C ASP A 546 -58.62 -37.37 4.18
N LEU A 547 -59.84 -36.83 4.22
CA LEU A 547 -60.09 -35.39 4.29
C LEU A 547 -59.47 -34.73 5.54
N THR A 548 -59.46 -35.44 6.67
CA THR A 548 -58.97 -34.90 7.94
C THR A 548 -57.45 -34.78 7.90
N GLN A 549 -56.78 -35.81 7.40
CA GLN A 549 -55.34 -35.82 7.24
C GLN A 549 -54.88 -34.76 6.22
N THR A 550 -55.53 -34.64 5.06
CA THR A 550 -55.19 -33.61 4.05
C THR A 550 -55.33 -32.19 4.61
N ARG A 551 -56.41 -31.88 5.35
CA ARG A 551 -56.60 -30.57 5.98
C ARG A 551 -55.57 -30.31 7.11
N THR A 552 -55.24 -31.34 7.89
CA THR A 552 -54.25 -31.23 8.98
C THR A 552 -52.86 -30.96 8.42
N ILE A 553 -52.44 -31.70 7.40
CA ILE A 553 -51.15 -31.49 6.72
C ILE A 553 -51.11 -30.07 6.12
N ALA A 554 -52.20 -29.62 5.49
CA ALA A 554 -52.25 -28.26 4.94
C ALA A 554 -52.05 -27.19 6.03
N ALA A 555 -52.77 -27.29 7.15
CA ALA A 555 -52.64 -26.34 8.25
C ALA A 555 -51.22 -26.34 8.84
N GLN A 556 -50.66 -27.51 9.15
CA GLN A 556 -49.33 -27.65 9.75
C GLN A 556 -48.21 -27.08 8.86
N LYS A 557 -48.26 -27.38 7.55
CA LYS A 557 -47.24 -26.89 6.61
C LYS A 557 -47.37 -25.38 6.37
N ASN A 558 -48.58 -24.83 6.34
CA ASN A 558 -48.79 -23.38 6.26
C ASN A 558 -48.33 -22.65 7.53
N GLU A 559 -48.51 -23.24 8.71
CA GLU A 559 -48.02 -22.68 9.98
C GLU A 559 -46.49 -22.67 10.03
N ALA A 560 -45.83 -23.76 9.64
CA ALA A 560 -44.38 -23.84 9.54
C ALA A 560 -43.81 -22.83 8.54
N LEU A 561 -44.45 -22.71 7.36
CA LEU A 561 -44.14 -21.71 6.35
C LEU A 561 -44.27 -20.28 6.90
N THR A 562 -45.40 -19.97 7.54
CA THR A 562 -45.69 -18.61 8.03
C THR A 562 -44.72 -18.20 9.13
N SER A 563 -44.38 -19.11 10.04
CA SER A 563 -43.47 -18.87 11.15
C SER A 563 -42.04 -18.63 10.68
N SER A 564 -41.54 -19.47 9.78
CA SER A 564 -40.19 -19.36 9.21
C SER A 564 -40.05 -18.12 8.31
N ALA A 565 -41.06 -17.84 7.47
CA ALA A 565 -41.13 -16.63 6.66
C ALA A 565 -41.12 -15.36 7.51
N SER A 566 -41.94 -15.29 8.58
CA SER A 566 -41.97 -14.14 9.48
C SER A 566 -40.64 -13.94 10.22
N SER A 567 -39.97 -15.02 10.60
CA SER A 567 -38.65 -14.99 11.23
C SER A 567 -37.60 -14.35 10.30
N ALA A 568 -37.60 -14.73 9.01
CA ALA A 568 -36.72 -14.12 8.01
C ALA A 568 -37.06 -12.65 7.74
N GLN A 569 -38.35 -12.31 7.58
CA GLN A 569 -38.82 -10.94 7.35
C GLN A 569 -38.40 -9.98 8.49
N ASN A 570 -38.46 -10.44 9.74
CA ASN A 570 -38.03 -9.64 10.90
C ASN A 570 -36.53 -9.30 10.85
N ILE A 571 -35.70 -10.17 10.27
CA ILE A 571 -34.26 -9.91 10.08
C ILE A 571 -34.05 -8.98 8.88
N PHE A 572 -34.77 -9.18 7.78
CA PHE A 572 -34.68 -8.32 6.59
C PHE A 572 -35.13 -6.88 6.82
N ALA A 573 -36.02 -6.65 7.78
CA ALA A 573 -36.48 -5.32 8.18
C ALA A 573 -35.42 -4.52 8.97
N LYS A 574 -34.34 -5.17 9.45
CA LYS A 574 -33.24 -4.49 10.16
C LYS A 574 -32.35 -3.72 9.18
N ARG A 575 -31.73 -2.64 9.65
CA ARG A 575 -30.65 -1.94 8.91
C ARG A 575 -29.48 -2.87 8.63
N TYR A 576 -28.69 -2.59 7.59
CA TYR A 576 -27.64 -3.49 7.12
C TYR A 576 -26.70 -3.99 8.24
N THR A 577 -26.22 -3.10 9.10
CA THR A 577 -25.29 -3.47 10.20
C THR A 577 -25.92 -4.48 11.17
N SER A 578 -27.19 -4.25 11.53
CA SER A 578 -27.95 -5.12 12.44
C SER A 578 -28.42 -6.41 11.77
N TYR A 579 -28.67 -6.37 10.46
CA TYR A 579 -28.97 -7.54 9.63
C TYR A 579 -27.75 -8.46 9.53
N ARG A 580 -26.55 -7.91 9.26
CA ARG A 580 -25.32 -8.69 9.10
C ARG A 580 -24.91 -9.44 10.36
N ALA A 581 -25.26 -8.89 11.53
CA ALA A 581 -25.09 -9.56 12.82
C ALA A 581 -26.09 -10.70 13.08
N SER A 582 -27.05 -10.96 12.17
CA SER A 582 -28.11 -11.97 12.33
C SER A 582 -28.12 -12.96 11.14
N PRO A 583 -27.23 -13.97 11.11
CA PRO A 583 -27.16 -14.96 10.03
C PRO A 583 -28.35 -15.94 10.00
N GLU A 584 -29.26 -15.89 10.97
CA GLU A 584 -30.38 -16.81 11.15
C GLU A 584 -31.44 -16.71 10.04
N TRP A 585 -31.38 -15.67 9.19
CA TRP A 585 -32.29 -15.56 8.05
C TRP A 585 -32.07 -16.68 7.01
N ILE A 586 -30.84 -17.19 6.85
CA ILE A 586 -30.52 -18.24 5.88
C ILE A 586 -31.31 -19.53 6.19
N PRO A 587 -31.20 -20.12 7.40
CA PRO A 587 -32.01 -21.29 7.75
C PRO A 587 -33.51 -20.99 7.78
N ALA A 588 -33.92 -19.77 8.13
CA ALA A 588 -35.33 -19.37 8.11
C ALA A 588 -35.92 -19.36 6.68
N VAL A 589 -35.22 -18.77 5.71
CA VAL A 589 -35.63 -18.79 4.29
C VAL A 589 -35.60 -20.21 3.74
N SER A 590 -34.56 -20.99 4.04
CA SER A 590 -34.48 -22.39 3.63
C SER A 590 -35.69 -23.19 4.12
N THR A 591 -36.03 -23.06 5.40
CA THR A 591 -37.19 -23.73 6.02
C THR A 591 -38.51 -23.26 5.40
N ALA A 592 -38.65 -21.96 5.13
CA ALA A 592 -39.84 -21.41 4.46
C ALA A 592 -39.98 -21.98 3.04
N THR A 593 -38.91 -22.02 2.26
CA THR A 593 -38.90 -22.57 0.91
C THR A 593 -39.21 -24.06 0.90
N THR A 594 -38.61 -24.85 1.79
CA THR A 594 -38.93 -26.29 1.95
C THR A 594 -40.38 -26.49 2.35
N SER A 595 -40.87 -25.74 3.34
CA SER A 595 -42.27 -25.82 3.77
C SER A 595 -43.23 -25.46 2.64
N ALA A 596 -42.91 -24.45 1.83
CA ALA A 596 -43.70 -24.07 0.65
C ALA A 596 -43.70 -25.17 -0.43
N ALA A 597 -42.54 -25.77 -0.72
CA ALA A 597 -42.43 -26.86 -1.68
C ALA A 597 -43.22 -28.11 -1.25
N GLU A 598 -43.05 -28.54 0.01
CA GLU A 598 -43.81 -29.64 0.60
C GLU A 598 -45.31 -29.35 0.65
N PHE A 599 -45.68 -28.09 0.91
CA PHE A 599 -47.07 -27.66 0.92
C PHE A 599 -47.72 -27.84 -0.46
N LYS A 600 -47.01 -27.48 -1.54
CA LYS A 600 -47.50 -27.74 -2.91
C LYS A 600 -47.46 -29.22 -3.28
N GLN A 601 -46.42 -29.96 -2.90
CA GLN A 601 -46.27 -31.39 -3.20
C GLN A 601 -47.39 -32.23 -2.57
N ASN A 602 -47.67 -32.01 -1.28
CA ASN A 602 -48.66 -32.79 -0.53
C ASN A 602 -50.10 -32.54 -1.01
N LEU A 603 -50.35 -31.34 -1.56
CA LEU A 603 -51.69 -30.95 -2.04
C LEU A 603 -51.83 -31.11 -3.56
N GLY A 604 -50.76 -31.39 -4.30
CA GLY A 604 -50.75 -31.47 -5.76
C GLY A 604 -51.73 -32.49 -6.35
N ALA A 605 -52.08 -33.54 -5.60
CA ALA A 605 -53.07 -34.54 -6.04
C ALA A 605 -54.50 -33.98 -6.15
N VAL A 606 -54.83 -32.92 -5.40
CA VAL A 606 -56.19 -32.39 -5.24
C VAL A 606 -56.35 -30.97 -5.78
N THR A 607 -55.29 -30.42 -6.36
CA THR A 607 -55.23 -29.02 -6.75
C THR A 607 -54.58 -28.85 -8.11
N THR A 608 -55.17 -27.99 -8.91
CA THR A 608 -54.60 -27.57 -10.20
C THR A 608 -54.34 -26.07 -10.16
N THR A 609 -53.17 -25.66 -10.65
CA THR A 609 -52.74 -24.25 -10.72
C THR A 609 -52.70 -23.79 -12.17
N ALA A 610 -53.37 -22.69 -12.49
CA ALA A 610 -53.47 -22.20 -13.87
C ALA A 610 -52.24 -21.42 -14.37
N PHE A 611 -51.38 -20.97 -13.46
CA PHE A 611 -50.16 -20.19 -13.71
C PHE A 611 -49.16 -20.39 -12.56
N ASN A 612 -47.93 -19.89 -12.72
CA ASN A 612 -46.90 -19.95 -11.68
C ASN A 612 -47.39 -19.26 -10.41
N THR A 613 -47.37 -19.99 -9.31
CA THR A 613 -47.79 -19.50 -8.00
C THR A 613 -46.66 -18.73 -7.32
N PRO A 614 -46.96 -17.95 -6.26
CA PRO A 614 -45.92 -17.38 -5.39
C PRO A 614 -44.97 -18.46 -4.82
N ILE A 615 -45.50 -19.66 -4.50
CA ILE A 615 -44.68 -20.80 -4.05
C ILE A 615 -43.68 -21.21 -5.12
N ASP A 616 -44.12 -21.37 -6.37
CA ASP A 616 -43.24 -21.74 -7.49
C ASP A 616 -42.14 -20.70 -7.69
N SER A 617 -42.51 -19.42 -7.56
CA SER A 617 -41.58 -18.30 -7.70
C SER A 617 -40.53 -18.30 -6.58
N LEU A 618 -40.91 -18.59 -5.33
CA LEU A 618 -39.97 -18.66 -4.21
C LEU A 618 -39.05 -19.88 -4.33
N VAL A 619 -39.60 -21.05 -4.66
CA VAL A 619 -38.83 -22.31 -4.79
C VAL A 619 -37.83 -22.25 -5.95
N SER A 620 -38.16 -21.56 -7.04
CA SER A 620 -37.25 -21.36 -8.18
C SER A 620 -36.36 -20.13 -8.06
N SER A 621 -36.56 -19.28 -7.05
CA SER A 621 -35.81 -18.02 -6.91
C SER A 621 -34.37 -18.27 -6.46
N THR A 622 -33.44 -17.52 -7.06
CA THR A 622 -32.04 -17.43 -6.63
C THR A 622 -31.76 -16.20 -5.78
N HIS A 623 -32.77 -15.39 -5.43
CA HIS A 623 -32.58 -14.11 -4.74
C HIS A 623 -31.95 -14.26 -3.35
N ALA A 624 -32.21 -15.37 -2.65
CA ALA A 624 -31.52 -15.68 -1.39
C ALA A 624 -30.00 -15.87 -1.60
N ASN A 625 -29.59 -16.50 -2.71
CA ASN A 625 -28.17 -16.64 -3.05
C ASN A 625 -27.53 -15.30 -3.40
N LEU A 626 -28.25 -14.46 -4.17
CA LEU A 626 -27.78 -13.10 -4.52
C LEU A 626 -27.50 -12.27 -3.28
N LEU A 627 -28.37 -12.35 -2.27
CA LEU A 627 -28.20 -11.63 -1.01
C LEU A 627 -26.91 -12.05 -0.29
N ASN A 628 -26.70 -13.37 -0.14
CA ASN A 628 -25.47 -13.91 0.44
C ASN A 628 -24.21 -13.56 -0.37
N TRP A 629 -24.29 -13.57 -1.71
CA TRP A 629 -23.15 -13.16 -2.55
C TRP A 629 -22.83 -11.67 -2.42
N LEU A 630 -23.83 -10.81 -2.26
CA LEU A 630 -23.62 -9.39 -1.99
C LEU A 630 -22.90 -9.21 -0.64
N ASP A 631 -23.28 -9.95 0.40
CA ASP A 631 -22.56 -9.94 1.68
C ASP A 631 -21.09 -10.37 1.53
N ILE A 632 -20.82 -11.41 0.74
CA ILE A 632 -19.44 -11.84 0.43
C ILE A 632 -18.66 -10.75 -0.31
N HIS A 633 -19.26 -10.10 -1.30
CA HIS A 633 -18.60 -9.03 -2.06
C HIS A 633 -18.37 -7.76 -1.22
N ILE A 634 -19.31 -7.42 -0.34
CA ILE A 634 -19.15 -6.30 0.60
C ILE A 634 -18.00 -6.62 1.57
N GLN A 635 -17.94 -7.83 2.13
CA GLN A 635 -16.82 -8.28 2.97
C GLN A 635 -15.48 -8.26 2.23
N ASP A 636 -15.42 -8.80 1.00
CA ASP A 636 -14.19 -8.79 0.18
C ASP A 636 -13.71 -7.35 -0.09
N LYS A 637 -14.62 -6.41 -0.32
CA LYS A 637 -14.28 -5.00 -0.47
C LYS A 637 -13.74 -4.40 0.83
N GLU A 638 -14.40 -4.63 1.97
CA GLU A 638 -13.92 -4.18 3.29
C GLU A 638 -12.55 -4.76 3.63
N ASP A 639 -12.33 -6.03 3.31
CA ASP A 639 -11.09 -6.75 3.50
C ASP A 639 -9.95 -6.16 2.64
N LYS A 640 -10.25 -5.82 1.37
CA LYS A 640 -9.30 -5.16 0.47
C LYS A 640 -8.95 -3.76 0.94
N GLU A 641 -9.92 -2.98 1.41
CA GLU A 641 -9.65 -1.66 1.99
C GLU A 641 -8.83 -1.77 3.28
N SER A 642 -9.10 -2.77 4.13
CA SER A 642 -8.30 -3.02 5.33
C SER A 642 -6.87 -3.47 4.99
N ALA A 643 -6.70 -4.27 3.93
CA ALA A 643 -5.38 -4.72 3.48
C ALA A 643 -4.50 -3.56 3.00
N LYS A 644 -5.07 -2.48 2.46
CA LYS A 644 -4.33 -1.25 2.11
C LYS A 644 -3.70 -0.57 3.33
N LEU A 645 -4.19 -0.84 4.54
CA LEU A 645 -3.63 -0.33 5.79
C LEU A 645 -2.52 -1.23 6.37
N LEU A 646 -2.14 -2.31 5.69
CA LEU A 646 -0.91 -3.04 5.98
C LEU A 646 0.29 -2.22 5.50
N PHE A 647 1.33 -2.09 6.32
CA PHE A 647 2.47 -1.22 6.04
C PHE A 647 3.11 -1.43 4.67
N SER A 648 3.33 -2.69 4.27
CA SER A 648 3.87 -3.07 2.96
C SER A 648 3.04 -2.56 1.78
N GLN A 649 1.72 -2.73 1.86
CA GLN A 649 0.79 -2.29 0.81
C GLN A 649 0.60 -0.78 0.84
N PHE A 650 0.51 -0.19 2.03
CA PHE A 650 0.40 1.25 2.23
C PHE A 650 1.59 1.99 1.65
N LEU A 651 2.81 1.51 1.92
CA LEU A 651 4.06 2.05 1.36
C LEU A 651 4.10 1.91 -0.17
N SER A 652 3.63 0.77 -0.70
CA SER A 652 3.56 0.56 -2.16
C SER A 652 2.58 1.52 -2.84
N ALA A 653 1.47 1.85 -2.18
CA ALA A 653 0.50 2.83 -2.66
C ALA A 653 0.95 4.29 -2.45
N ASN A 654 1.86 4.54 -1.51
CA ASN A 654 2.33 5.87 -1.12
C ASN A 654 3.88 5.90 -1.05
N PRO A 655 4.58 6.02 -2.21
CA PRO A 655 6.05 5.97 -2.26
C PRO A 655 6.76 7.15 -1.58
N GLY A 656 6.03 8.18 -1.14
CA GLY A 656 6.56 9.34 -0.41
C GLY A 656 6.49 9.22 1.12
N LEU A 657 6.26 8.01 1.65
CA LEU A 657 6.18 7.77 3.10
C LEU A 657 7.56 7.89 3.74
N GLU A 658 7.74 8.89 4.59
CA GLU A 658 9.03 9.21 5.22
C GLU A 658 8.85 9.63 6.68
N HIS A 659 9.88 9.41 7.51
CA HIS A 659 9.90 9.83 8.91
C HIS A 659 10.45 11.25 9.05
N PHE A 660 9.75 12.08 9.83
CA PHE A 660 10.17 13.44 10.17
C PHE A 660 9.82 13.83 11.62
N GLY A 661 9.35 12.89 12.45
CA GLY A 661 8.91 13.16 13.83
C GLY A 661 7.70 14.10 13.93
N GLY A 662 6.84 14.11 12.91
CA GLY A 662 5.71 15.04 12.81
C GLY A 662 5.11 15.10 11.42
N VAL A 663 4.36 16.16 11.12
CA VAL A 663 3.60 16.32 9.87
C VAL A 663 3.60 17.76 9.36
N THR A 664 3.66 17.93 8.04
CA THR A 664 3.48 19.23 7.40
C THR A 664 2.04 19.72 7.49
N ARG A 665 1.85 21.04 7.41
CA ARG A 665 0.54 21.67 7.26
C ARG A 665 -0.14 21.17 5.99
N GLY A 666 -1.35 20.60 6.14
CA GLY A 666 -2.13 19.98 5.06
C GLY A 666 -1.76 18.53 4.76
N GLY A 667 -0.77 17.96 5.47
CA GLY A 667 -0.31 16.59 5.32
C GLY A 667 -1.11 15.59 6.15
N THR A 668 -0.67 14.33 6.06
CA THR A 668 -1.20 13.20 6.84
C THR A 668 -0.09 12.66 7.73
N PHE A 669 -0.34 12.53 9.03
CA PHE A 669 0.53 11.89 10.00
C PHE A 669 0.17 10.41 10.10
N ILE A 670 1.17 9.53 10.04
CA ILE A 670 0.98 8.08 10.00
C ILE A 670 1.64 7.46 11.23
N LEU A 671 0.85 6.76 12.04
CA LEU A 671 1.32 5.91 13.13
C LEU A 671 1.49 4.48 12.64
N ALA A 672 2.71 3.94 12.71
CA ALA A 672 2.98 2.53 12.46
C ALA A 672 3.02 1.76 13.78
N TYR A 673 2.27 0.67 13.88
CA TYR A 673 2.11 -0.08 15.13
C TYR A 673 2.29 -1.59 14.93
N ASP A 674 2.71 -2.27 16.00
CA ASP A 674 3.05 -3.70 15.99
C ASP A 674 1.85 -4.61 16.33
N GLU A 675 2.11 -5.92 16.44
CA GLU A 675 1.08 -6.90 16.78
C GLU A 675 0.48 -6.76 18.18
N ASN A 676 1.12 -5.99 19.07
CA ASN A 676 0.64 -5.72 20.43
C ASN A 676 -0.16 -4.41 20.50
N ASN A 677 -0.50 -3.81 19.35
CA ASN A 677 -1.13 -2.49 19.22
C ASN A 677 -0.26 -1.33 19.75
N HIS A 678 1.05 -1.53 19.92
CA HIS A 678 1.93 -0.45 20.35
C HIS A 678 2.52 0.27 19.14
N VAL A 679 2.57 1.61 19.22
CA VAL A 679 3.22 2.41 18.19
C VAL A 679 4.73 2.16 18.22
N VAL A 680 5.29 1.74 17.08
CA VAL A 680 6.73 1.44 16.92
C VAL A 680 7.46 2.43 16.03
N GLY A 681 6.71 3.27 15.30
CA GLY A 681 7.28 4.34 14.51
C GLY A 681 6.23 5.29 13.96
N ASP A 682 6.71 6.39 13.40
CA ASP A 682 5.87 7.39 12.75
C ASP A 682 6.42 7.80 11.38
N PHE A 683 5.50 8.26 10.54
CA PHE A 683 5.78 8.73 9.19
C PHE A 683 4.85 9.88 8.84
N MET A 684 5.16 10.58 7.76
CA MET A 684 4.26 11.55 7.17
C MET A 684 4.12 11.36 5.66
N LEU A 685 2.99 11.87 5.16
CA LEU A 685 2.82 12.19 3.76
C LEU A 685 2.57 13.69 3.63
N PRO A 686 3.23 14.38 2.69
CA PRO A 686 3.09 15.83 2.53
C PRO A 686 1.73 16.26 1.95
N TYR A 687 0.85 15.30 1.67
CA TYR A 687 -0.48 15.51 1.13
C TYR A 687 -1.56 14.88 2.01
N TYR A 688 -2.76 15.43 1.90
CA TYR A 688 -3.95 14.92 2.54
C TYR A 688 -4.38 13.60 1.91
N LEU A 689 -4.41 12.53 2.71
CA LEU A 689 -5.10 11.31 2.36
C LEU A 689 -6.55 11.42 2.83
N PRO A 690 -7.52 11.48 1.90
CA PRO A 690 -8.92 11.44 2.29
C PRO A 690 -9.23 10.08 2.91
N GLU A 691 -9.49 10.06 4.21
CA GLU A 691 -10.27 8.97 4.78
C GLU A 691 -11.72 9.16 4.30
N PRO A 692 -12.30 8.20 3.56
CA PRO A 692 -13.70 8.27 3.23
C PRO A 692 -14.48 8.39 4.54
N ALA A 693 -15.32 9.44 4.62
CA ALA A 693 -16.09 9.71 5.83
C ALA A 693 -16.84 8.44 6.23
N ARG A 694 -16.74 8.07 7.50
CA ARG A 694 -17.53 6.98 8.06
C ARG A 694 -19.00 7.37 7.91
N GLU A 695 -19.68 6.80 6.93
CA GLU A 695 -21.12 6.96 6.80
C GLU A 695 -21.74 6.24 8.00
N VAL A 696 -22.38 7.01 8.89
CA VAL A 696 -23.21 6.43 9.95
C VAL A 696 -24.35 5.72 9.24
N ASP A 697 -24.54 4.43 9.55
CA ASP A 697 -25.55 3.52 8.95
C ASP A 697 -26.81 4.29 8.53
N PRO A 698 -26.87 4.70 7.23
CA PRO A 698 -27.77 5.76 6.80
C PRO A 698 -29.21 5.30 6.93
N GLU A 699 -30.14 6.25 7.07
CA GLU A 699 -31.54 5.90 7.06
C GLU A 699 -31.92 5.27 5.71
N GLU A 700 -32.23 3.99 5.75
CA GLU A 700 -32.71 3.23 4.59
C GLU A 700 -34.15 3.64 4.27
N PRO A 701 -34.46 4.07 3.02
CA PRO A 701 -35.82 4.46 2.65
C PRO A 701 -36.75 3.24 2.64
N ILE A 702 -38.01 3.41 3.06
CA ILE A 702 -39.00 2.33 3.00
C ILE A 702 -39.34 2.05 1.53
N LEU A 703 -39.03 0.84 1.05
CA LEU A 703 -39.34 0.41 -0.32
C LEU A 703 -40.73 -0.22 -0.36
N THR A 704 -41.69 0.45 -0.99
CA THR A 704 -43.05 -0.08 -1.20
C THR A 704 -43.16 -0.80 -2.55
N VAL A 705 -43.81 -1.96 -2.57
CA VAL A 705 -44.07 -2.70 -3.81
C VAL A 705 -44.97 -1.87 -4.74
N PRO A 706 -44.57 -1.61 -5.99
CA PRO A 706 -45.43 -0.91 -6.93
C PRO A 706 -46.67 -1.76 -7.27
N PRO A 707 -47.86 -1.17 -7.46
CA PRO A 707 -49.11 -1.90 -7.65
C PRO A 707 -49.27 -2.46 -9.08
N VAL A 708 -48.29 -3.25 -9.54
CA VAL A 708 -48.25 -3.78 -10.91
C VAL A 708 -49.08 -5.06 -11.06
N LYS A 709 -49.29 -5.82 -9.98
CA LYS A 709 -50.10 -7.05 -9.97
C LYS A 709 -51.26 -6.91 -8.98
N SER A 710 -52.50 -7.18 -9.41
CA SER A 710 -53.63 -7.28 -8.49
C SER A 710 -53.50 -8.56 -7.65
N SER A 711 -53.58 -8.42 -6.33
CA SER A 711 -53.51 -9.53 -5.37
C SER A 711 -54.55 -10.63 -5.63
N SER A 712 -55.74 -10.28 -6.13
CA SER A 712 -56.81 -11.24 -6.47
C SER A 712 -56.40 -12.24 -7.57
N VAL A 713 -55.72 -11.81 -8.62
CA VAL A 713 -55.27 -12.72 -9.70
C VAL A 713 -54.27 -13.77 -9.18
N LEU A 714 -53.42 -13.45 -8.19
CA LEU A 714 -52.49 -14.42 -7.61
C LEU A 714 -53.15 -15.39 -6.63
N LEU A 715 -54.25 -14.98 -5.99
CA LEU A 715 -54.95 -15.73 -4.95
C LEU A 715 -56.06 -16.65 -5.51
N ASP A 716 -56.63 -16.32 -6.66
CA ASP A 716 -57.77 -17.04 -7.28
C ASP A 716 -57.34 -18.12 -8.31
N GLY A 717 -56.03 -18.32 -8.50
CA GLY A 717 -55.45 -19.22 -9.50
C GLY A 717 -55.49 -20.72 -9.21
N ILE A 718 -56.00 -21.10 -8.03
CA ILE A 718 -56.05 -22.48 -7.56
C ILE A 718 -57.45 -23.02 -7.81
N LYS A 719 -57.55 -24.18 -8.43
CA LYS A 719 -58.79 -24.97 -8.49
C LYS A 719 -58.60 -26.24 -7.68
N VAL A 720 -59.36 -26.34 -6.60
CA VAL A 720 -59.43 -27.54 -5.75
C VAL A 720 -60.48 -28.48 -6.33
N GLY A 721 -60.16 -29.77 -6.42
CA GLY A 721 -61.07 -30.79 -6.94
C GLY A 721 -60.69 -32.20 -6.47
N ALA A 722 -61.48 -33.19 -6.87
CA ALA A 722 -61.23 -34.59 -6.54
C ALA A 722 -59.83 -35.02 -6.98
N SER A 723 -59.17 -35.84 -6.16
CA SER A 723 -57.93 -36.49 -6.52
C SER A 723 -58.10 -37.23 -7.83
N LEU A 724 -57.03 -37.31 -8.64
CA LEU A 724 -57.09 -37.93 -9.95
C LEU A 724 -57.72 -39.34 -9.89
N ASP A 725 -57.35 -40.12 -8.88
CA ASP A 725 -57.86 -41.47 -8.64
C ASP A 725 -59.35 -41.49 -8.27
N LYS A 726 -59.82 -40.57 -7.40
CA LYS A 726 -61.24 -40.45 -7.04
C LYS A 726 -62.06 -39.93 -8.21
N PHE A 727 -61.54 -38.98 -8.97
CA PHE A 727 -62.19 -38.45 -10.17
C PHE A 727 -62.37 -39.54 -11.21
N PHE A 728 -61.31 -40.31 -11.50
CA PHE A 728 -61.39 -41.45 -12.41
C PHE A 728 -62.32 -42.54 -11.90
N ALA A 729 -62.24 -42.92 -10.63
CA ALA A 729 -63.13 -43.91 -10.02
C ALA A 729 -64.61 -43.47 -10.07
N ALA A 730 -64.90 -42.20 -9.75
CA ALA A 730 -66.25 -41.66 -9.80
C ALA A 730 -66.78 -41.60 -11.23
N LYS A 731 -65.96 -41.18 -12.21
CA LYS A 731 -66.35 -41.19 -13.63
C LYS A 731 -66.52 -42.60 -14.19
N LEU A 732 -65.68 -43.54 -13.78
CA LEU A 732 -65.78 -44.95 -14.17
C LEU A 732 -67.04 -45.60 -13.58
N ASN A 733 -67.34 -45.34 -12.30
CA ASN A 733 -68.58 -45.78 -11.67
C ASN A 733 -69.81 -45.14 -12.32
N THR A 734 -69.79 -43.83 -12.58
CA THR A 734 -70.88 -43.15 -13.31
C THR A 734 -71.06 -43.74 -14.71
N TYR A 735 -69.98 -44.01 -15.44
CA TYR A 735 -70.03 -44.66 -16.74
C TYR A 735 -70.59 -46.10 -16.63
N SER A 736 -70.21 -46.84 -15.59
CA SER A 736 -70.79 -48.16 -15.30
C SER A 736 -72.30 -48.06 -15.05
N THR A 737 -72.75 -47.17 -14.18
CA THR A 737 -74.14 -47.07 -13.76
C THR A 737 -75.06 -46.40 -14.80
N ASP A 738 -74.56 -45.43 -15.57
CA ASP A 738 -75.38 -44.68 -16.53
C ASP A 738 -75.33 -45.24 -17.95
N VAL A 739 -74.27 -45.96 -18.32
CA VAL A 739 -74.07 -46.47 -19.69
C VAL A 739 -74.09 -47.98 -19.76
N ILE A 740 -73.48 -48.67 -18.79
CA ILE A 740 -73.37 -50.14 -18.79
C ILE A 740 -74.61 -50.80 -18.19
N ASP A 741 -75.01 -50.43 -16.97
CA ASP A 741 -76.14 -51.04 -16.25
C ASP A 741 -77.49 -50.93 -16.98
N PRO A 742 -77.87 -49.79 -17.62
CA PRO A 742 -79.12 -49.70 -18.36
C PRO A 742 -79.11 -50.56 -19.63
N LYS A 743 -77.95 -50.74 -20.27
CA LYS A 743 -77.79 -51.62 -21.44
C LYS A 743 -77.86 -53.09 -21.04
N LEU A 744 -77.27 -53.47 -19.90
CA LEU A 744 -77.40 -54.81 -19.33
C LEU A 744 -78.84 -55.10 -18.90
N THR A 745 -79.52 -54.14 -18.27
CA THR A 745 -80.92 -54.26 -17.85
C THR A 745 -81.88 -54.31 -19.04
N TYR A 746 -81.59 -53.59 -20.13
CA TYR A 746 -82.34 -53.67 -21.39
C TYR A 746 -82.15 -55.03 -22.08
N GLN A 747 -80.92 -55.57 -22.11
CA GLN A 747 -80.68 -56.91 -22.65
C GLN A 747 -81.31 -58.01 -21.79
N ALA A 748 -81.28 -57.90 -20.45
CA ALA A 748 -81.97 -58.83 -19.56
C ALA A 748 -83.50 -58.85 -19.80
N ASN A 749 -84.13 -57.68 -19.96
CA ASN A 749 -85.57 -57.56 -20.27
C ASN A 749 -85.94 -58.06 -21.68
N LEU A 750 -85.05 -57.94 -22.67
CA LEU A 750 -85.21 -58.54 -24.00
C LEU A 750 -85.12 -60.05 -23.96
N THR A 751 -84.26 -60.59 -23.11
CA THR A 751 -84.08 -62.03 -22.93
C THR A 751 -85.32 -62.66 -22.27
N ASP A 752 -85.89 -62.02 -21.24
CA ASP A 752 -87.13 -62.45 -20.58
C ASP A 752 -88.37 -62.40 -21.51
N LYS A 753 -88.49 -61.36 -22.35
CA LYS A 753 -89.56 -61.31 -23.37
C LYS A 753 -89.40 -62.36 -24.46
N THR A 754 -88.17 -62.71 -24.84
CA THR A 754 -87.88 -63.70 -25.89
C THR A 754 -88.17 -65.13 -25.42
N TYR A 755 -87.89 -65.47 -24.15
CA TYR A 755 -88.27 -66.77 -23.59
C TYR A 755 -89.79 -66.97 -23.45
N SER A 756 -90.56 -65.90 -23.19
CA SER A 756 -92.04 -65.98 -23.18
C SER A 756 -92.67 -66.13 -24.58
N LEU A 757 -91.99 -65.65 -25.63
CA LEU A 757 -92.49 -65.69 -27.01
C LEU A 757 -92.15 -67.01 -27.74
N VAL A 758 -91.02 -67.64 -27.40
CA VAL A 758 -90.59 -68.93 -28.00
C VAL A 758 -91.42 -70.12 -27.47
N GLY A 759 -92.04 -70.00 -26.29
CA GLY A 759 -92.94 -71.02 -25.74
C GLY A 759 -94.32 -71.10 -26.41
N THR A 760 -94.73 -70.10 -27.22
CA THR A 760 -96.08 -70.02 -27.79
C THR A 760 -96.12 -70.20 -29.33
N ILE A 761 -94.97 -70.30 -30.00
CA ILE A 761 -94.87 -70.39 -31.48
C ILE A 761 -94.54 -71.83 -31.97
N ALA A 762 -94.68 -72.84 -31.11
CA ALA A 762 -94.54 -74.27 -31.46
C ALA A 762 -95.87 -74.94 -31.90
N SER A 763 -96.88 -74.18 -32.33
CA SER A 763 -98.12 -74.73 -32.90
C SER A 763 -98.71 -73.80 -33.98
N GLY A 764 -98.66 -74.22 -35.25
CA GLY A 764 -99.50 -73.65 -36.31
C GLY A 764 -98.81 -73.18 -37.60
N SER A 765 -98.47 -74.14 -38.47
CA SER A 765 -98.72 -74.13 -39.92
C SER A 765 -98.22 -73.00 -40.85
N ILE A 766 -97.19 -73.37 -41.63
CA ILE A 766 -97.20 -73.49 -43.11
C ILE A 766 -97.47 -72.23 -43.97
N ALA A 767 -96.40 -71.86 -44.69
CA ALA A 767 -96.35 -71.46 -46.10
C ALA A 767 -96.59 -70.01 -46.53
N LYS A 768 -95.59 -69.57 -47.32
CA LYS A 768 -95.66 -68.95 -48.67
C LYS A 768 -95.06 -67.55 -48.79
N LEU A 769 -94.34 -67.43 -49.92
CA LEU A 769 -93.85 -66.24 -50.64
C LEU A 769 -92.65 -65.54 -49.98
N SER A 770 -91.41 -65.67 -50.45
CA SER A 770 -90.84 -65.56 -51.82
C SER A 770 -90.92 -64.16 -52.43
N THR A 771 -89.73 -63.65 -52.78
CA THR A 771 -89.41 -62.61 -53.79
C THR A 771 -89.71 -61.16 -53.34
N THR A 772 -88.88 -60.12 -53.55
CA THR A 772 -87.87 -59.89 -54.59
C THR A 772 -87.00 -58.65 -54.25
N ASN A 773 -85.69 -58.79 -54.45
CA ASN A 773 -84.70 -57.90 -55.08
C ASN A 773 -84.41 -56.42 -54.69
N LEU A 774 -83.11 -56.13 -54.88
CA LEU A 774 -82.38 -54.88 -55.15
C LEU A 774 -81.82 -54.17 -53.90
N GLY A 775 -80.50 -54.03 -53.68
CA GLY A 775 -79.34 -54.38 -54.50
C GLY A 775 -78.06 -53.84 -53.83
N GLN A 776 -76.93 -54.50 -54.16
CA GLN A 776 -75.53 -54.03 -54.28
C GLN A 776 -75.08 -52.79 -53.46
N GLY A 777 -73.96 -52.78 -52.73
CA GLY A 777 -72.85 -53.73 -52.57
C GLY A 777 -71.67 -53.01 -51.88
N VAL A 778 -70.86 -53.82 -51.18
CA VAL A 778 -69.48 -53.54 -50.68
C VAL A 778 -69.37 -52.50 -49.54
N GLY A 779 -68.92 -52.82 -48.33
CA GLY A 779 -68.50 -54.07 -47.70
C GLY A 779 -68.27 -53.78 -46.22
N SER A 780 -69.17 -54.27 -45.36
CA SER A 780 -69.03 -54.22 -43.90
C SER A 780 -68.37 -55.51 -43.43
N VAL A 781 -67.31 -55.36 -42.63
CA VAL A 781 -66.71 -56.47 -41.87
C VAL A 781 -67.69 -56.84 -40.75
N THR A 782 -68.29 -58.02 -40.86
CA THR A 782 -69.21 -58.61 -39.88
C THR A 782 -68.41 -59.30 -38.77
N PRO A 783 -68.65 -59.02 -37.48
CA PRO A 783 -68.29 -59.93 -36.39
C PRO A 783 -69.43 -60.95 -36.25
N GLY A 784 -69.19 -62.19 -36.68
CA GLY A 784 -70.16 -63.28 -36.53
C GLY A 784 -69.46 -64.62 -36.44
N SER A 785 -69.52 -65.24 -35.26
CA SER A 785 -69.50 -66.71 -35.08
C SER A 785 -69.59 -67.04 -33.58
N THR A 786 -70.80 -67.31 -33.10
CA THR A 786 -71.04 -67.92 -31.79
C THR A 786 -70.62 -69.39 -31.87
N VAL A 787 -69.45 -69.72 -31.30
CA VAL A 787 -69.05 -71.12 -31.10
C VAL A 787 -69.99 -71.72 -30.06
N THR A 788 -70.74 -72.75 -30.43
CA THR A 788 -71.78 -73.33 -29.55
C THR A 788 -71.22 -74.18 -28.41
N ASN A 789 -70.01 -74.71 -28.56
CA ASN A 789 -69.29 -75.41 -27.49
C ASN A 789 -68.65 -74.38 -26.52
N SER A 790 -69.09 -74.35 -25.26
CA SER A 790 -68.65 -73.35 -24.27
C SER A 790 -67.17 -73.45 -23.88
N ALA A 791 -66.60 -74.66 -23.87
CA ALA A 791 -65.19 -74.88 -23.55
C ALA A 791 -64.26 -74.48 -24.70
N LEU A 792 -64.67 -74.72 -25.95
CA LEU A 792 -63.92 -74.27 -27.14
C LEU A 792 -64.10 -72.77 -27.40
N GLY A 793 -65.33 -72.25 -27.24
CA GLY A 793 -65.67 -70.87 -27.54
C GLY A 793 -64.94 -69.84 -26.67
N SER A 794 -64.85 -70.09 -25.36
CA SER A 794 -64.10 -69.23 -24.44
C SER A 794 -62.61 -69.16 -24.80
N ARG A 795 -61.99 -70.30 -25.13
CA ARG A 795 -60.59 -70.37 -25.55
C ARG A 795 -60.34 -69.70 -26.91
N VAL A 796 -61.24 -69.86 -27.88
CA VAL A 796 -61.13 -69.20 -29.20
C VAL A 796 -61.28 -67.67 -29.07
N ILE A 797 -62.14 -67.19 -28.18
CA ILE A 797 -62.28 -65.76 -27.88
C ILE A 797 -61.00 -65.22 -27.20
N GLU A 798 -60.47 -65.94 -26.21
CA GLU A 798 -59.21 -65.58 -25.55
C GLU A 798 -58.04 -65.53 -26.55
N LEU A 799 -57.93 -66.51 -27.46
CA LEU A 799 -56.90 -66.52 -28.49
C LEU A 799 -57.06 -65.34 -29.46
N SER A 800 -58.29 -65.01 -29.84
CA SER A 800 -58.59 -63.88 -30.73
C SER A 800 -58.28 -62.53 -30.09
N ALA A 801 -58.49 -62.39 -28.77
CA ALA A 801 -58.08 -61.20 -28.02
C ALA A 801 -56.55 -61.05 -27.97
N GLN A 802 -55.82 -62.15 -27.78
CA GLN A 802 -54.35 -62.12 -27.83
C GLN A 802 -53.81 -61.81 -29.21
N GLN A 803 -54.50 -62.26 -30.25
CA GLN A 803 -54.16 -61.91 -31.61
C GLN A 803 -54.25 -60.39 -31.84
N GLN A 804 -55.24 -59.71 -31.23
CA GLN A 804 -55.32 -58.25 -31.30
C GLN A 804 -54.19 -57.55 -30.53
N ASP A 805 -53.83 -58.04 -29.34
CA ASP A 805 -52.70 -57.51 -28.56
C ASP A 805 -51.38 -57.60 -29.35
N ILE A 806 -51.11 -58.75 -29.98
CA ILE A 806 -49.92 -58.97 -30.82
C ILE A 806 -49.89 -57.99 -32.00
N ASN A 807 -51.03 -57.74 -32.64
CA ASN A 807 -51.11 -56.78 -33.75
C ASN A 807 -50.87 -55.34 -33.29
N ILE A 808 -51.35 -54.95 -32.11
CA ILE A 808 -51.12 -53.60 -31.55
C ILE A 808 -49.64 -53.42 -31.22
N LEU A 809 -49.00 -54.42 -30.60
CA LEU A 809 -47.57 -54.37 -30.27
C LEU A 809 -46.70 -54.31 -31.54
N ASN A 810 -47.03 -55.09 -32.56
CA ASN A 810 -46.35 -55.02 -33.86
C ASN A 810 -46.52 -53.65 -34.54
N GLN A 811 -47.71 -53.02 -34.47
CA GLN A 811 -47.92 -51.66 -34.97
C GLN A 811 -47.09 -50.62 -34.19
N LYS A 812 -47.00 -50.76 -32.87
CA LYS A 812 -46.21 -49.85 -32.02
C LYS A 812 -44.70 -49.95 -32.27
N ILE A 813 -44.19 -51.15 -32.55
CA ILE A 813 -42.79 -51.39 -32.92
C ILE A 813 -42.49 -50.82 -34.31
N ALA A 814 -43.43 -50.96 -35.25
CA ALA A 814 -43.28 -50.46 -36.62
C ALA A 814 -43.43 -48.93 -36.77
N ASP A 815 -43.95 -48.23 -35.75
CA ASP A 815 -44.13 -46.77 -35.78
C ASP A 815 -42.78 -46.02 -35.58
N PRO A 816 -42.33 -45.22 -36.57
CA PRO A 816 -41.10 -44.43 -36.49
C PRO A 816 -41.11 -43.38 -35.37
N ALA A 817 -42.28 -42.97 -34.88
CA ALA A 817 -42.44 -41.97 -33.82
C ALA A 817 -42.26 -42.53 -32.39
N THR A 818 -42.26 -43.86 -32.21
CA THR A 818 -42.08 -44.48 -30.89
C THR A 818 -40.63 -44.33 -30.40
N PRO A 819 -40.37 -43.81 -29.19
CA PRO A 819 -39.01 -43.72 -28.63
C PRO A 819 -38.34 -45.09 -28.45
N GLU A 820 -37.03 -45.16 -28.61
CA GLU A 820 -36.26 -46.43 -28.57
C GLU A 820 -36.41 -47.26 -27.28
N PRO A 821 -36.47 -46.66 -26.07
CA PRO A 821 -36.74 -47.41 -24.85
C PRO A 821 -38.11 -48.10 -24.87
N ASP A 822 -39.14 -47.43 -25.41
CA ASP A 822 -40.50 -47.95 -25.49
C ASP A 822 -40.64 -49.03 -26.57
N ARG A 823 -39.86 -48.97 -27.65
CA ARG A 823 -39.75 -50.06 -28.64
C ARG A 823 -39.12 -51.31 -28.04
N THR A 824 -38.08 -51.13 -27.22
CA THR A 824 -37.39 -52.25 -26.57
C THR A 824 -38.31 -52.96 -25.58
N VAL A 825 -39.09 -52.21 -24.79
CA VAL A 825 -40.12 -52.78 -23.89
C VAL A 825 -41.23 -53.47 -24.70
N ALA A 826 -41.73 -52.83 -25.77
CA ALA A 826 -42.75 -53.43 -26.63
C ALA A 826 -42.28 -54.72 -27.31
N GLN A 827 -41.01 -54.82 -27.69
CA GLN A 827 -40.41 -56.06 -28.23
C GLN A 827 -40.36 -57.18 -27.18
N SER A 828 -40.02 -56.86 -25.93
CA SER A 828 -40.04 -57.83 -24.83
C SER A 828 -41.47 -58.32 -24.54
N ASP A 829 -42.44 -57.41 -24.50
CA ASP A 829 -43.85 -57.75 -24.25
C ASP A 829 -44.46 -58.57 -25.40
N LEU A 830 -44.07 -58.27 -26.65
CA LEU A 830 -44.47 -59.04 -27.83
C LEU A 830 -44.01 -60.50 -27.71
N GLN A 831 -42.75 -60.76 -27.32
CA GLN A 831 -42.24 -62.12 -27.16
C GLN A 831 -43.02 -62.91 -26.10
N ALA A 832 -43.38 -62.27 -24.98
CA ALA A 832 -44.18 -62.90 -23.93
C ALA A 832 -45.61 -63.22 -24.40
N LYS A 833 -46.24 -62.30 -25.14
CA LYS A 833 -47.60 -62.47 -25.68
C LYS A 833 -47.67 -63.52 -26.79
N GLU A 834 -46.68 -63.58 -27.67
CA GLU A 834 -46.57 -64.61 -28.70
C GLU A 834 -46.41 -66.02 -28.06
N LEU A 835 -45.64 -66.13 -26.97
CA LEU A 835 -45.47 -67.40 -26.26
C LEU A 835 -46.76 -67.87 -25.56
N ASP A 836 -47.52 -66.94 -24.97
CA ASP A 836 -48.83 -67.26 -24.37
C ASP A 836 -49.85 -67.66 -25.45
N ALA A 837 -49.87 -66.96 -26.59
CA ALA A 837 -50.72 -67.30 -27.73
C ALA A 837 -50.39 -68.68 -28.32
N ALA A 838 -49.11 -69.05 -28.38
CA ALA A 838 -48.66 -70.40 -28.78
C ALA A 838 -49.15 -71.48 -27.80
N THR A 839 -49.08 -71.21 -26.49
CA THR A 839 -49.57 -72.12 -25.45
C THR A 839 -51.08 -72.35 -25.57
N LYS A 840 -51.86 -71.27 -25.72
CA LYS A 840 -53.32 -71.34 -25.88
C LYS A 840 -53.75 -71.98 -27.19
N SER A 841 -53.00 -71.75 -28.28
CA SER A 841 -53.19 -72.48 -29.54
C SER A 841 -53.02 -74.00 -29.31
N GLY A 842 -52.05 -74.38 -28.49
CA GLY A 842 -51.84 -75.75 -28.02
C GLY A 842 -53.03 -76.33 -27.24
N GLU A 843 -53.68 -75.55 -26.39
CA GLU A 843 -54.89 -75.99 -25.66
C GLU A 843 -56.06 -76.26 -26.61
N ILE A 844 -56.34 -75.33 -27.52
CA ILE A 844 -57.44 -75.43 -28.49
C ILE A 844 -57.23 -76.62 -29.43
N VAL A 845 -56.00 -76.80 -29.96
CA VAL A 845 -55.72 -77.92 -30.86
C VAL A 845 -55.79 -79.27 -30.14
N ASN A 846 -55.47 -79.34 -28.85
CA ASN A 846 -55.66 -80.54 -28.04
C ASN A 846 -57.14 -80.84 -27.78
N ILE A 847 -57.98 -79.82 -27.54
CA ILE A 847 -59.44 -79.98 -27.42
C ILE A 847 -60.03 -80.53 -28.73
N LEU A 848 -59.62 -79.97 -29.87
CA LEU A 848 -60.04 -80.46 -31.18
C LEU A 848 -59.59 -81.91 -31.43
N ALA A 849 -58.33 -82.23 -31.10
CA ALA A 849 -57.77 -83.57 -31.33
C ALA A 849 -58.33 -84.66 -30.40
N ALA A 850 -58.75 -84.30 -29.18
CA ALA A 850 -59.34 -85.21 -28.22
C ALA A 850 -60.85 -85.46 -28.42
N SER A 851 -61.51 -84.60 -29.20
CA SER A 851 -62.95 -84.73 -29.49
C SER A 851 -63.26 -85.93 -30.38
N LYS A 852 -64.34 -86.68 -30.06
CA LYS A 852 -64.79 -87.80 -30.90
C LYS A 852 -65.50 -87.27 -32.17
N PRO A 853 -65.50 -88.01 -33.29
CA PRO A 853 -66.18 -87.58 -34.51
C PRO A 853 -67.65 -87.21 -34.25
N GLY A 854 -68.02 -85.96 -34.52
CA GLY A 854 -69.37 -85.41 -34.32
C GLY A 854 -69.63 -84.70 -32.98
N GLU A 855 -68.68 -84.74 -32.02
CA GLU A 855 -68.82 -84.10 -30.70
C GLU A 855 -68.67 -82.56 -30.75
N ILE A 856 -67.84 -82.08 -31.69
CA ILE A 856 -67.75 -80.67 -32.06
C ILE A 856 -68.27 -80.57 -33.48
N ASN A 857 -69.27 -79.72 -33.71
CA ASN A 857 -69.85 -79.57 -35.04
C ASN A 857 -68.83 -78.95 -36.01
N ALA A 858 -69.01 -79.21 -37.31
CA ALA A 858 -68.07 -78.78 -38.33
C ALA A 858 -67.91 -77.24 -38.43
N ALA A 859 -68.90 -76.46 -38.02
CA ALA A 859 -68.83 -75.00 -38.01
C ALA A 859 -67.89 -74.51 -36.90
N ASP A 860 -68.05 -75.03 -35.68
CA ASP A 860 -67.20 -74.72 -34.53
C ASP A 860 -65.75 -75.19 -34.74
N GLN A 861 -65.56 -76.36 -35.36
CA GLN A 861 -64.22 -76.83 -35.76
C GLN A 861 -63.58 -75.90 -36.79
N ASN A 862 -64.34 -75.40 -37.77
CA ASN A 862 -63.81 -74.49 -38.78
C ASN A 862 -63.42 -73.13 -38.19
N VAL A 863 -64.22 -72.59 -37.26
CA VAL A 863 -63.92 -71.32 -36.58
C VAL A 863 -62.66 -71.45 -35.73
N ALA A 864 -62.53 -72.55 -34.96
CA ALA A 864 -61.33 -72.80 -34.16
C ALA A 864 -60.08 -73.00 -35.03
N LEU A 865 -60.18 -73.75 -36.14
CA LEU A 865 -59.05 -73.94 -37.06
C LEU A 865 -58.66 -72.65 -37.80
N GLN A 866 -59.61 -71.75 -38.08
CA GLN A 866 -59.32 -70.43 -38.65
C GLN A 866 -58.59 -69.52 -37.65
N ALA A 867 -59.04 -69.50 -36.38
CA ALA A 867 -58.37 -68.73 -35.33
C ALA A 867 -56.94 -69.24 -35.07
N LEU A 868 -56.75 -70.57 -35.07
CA LEU A 868 -55.44 -71.20 -34.98
C LEU A 868 -54.54 -70.82 -36.16
N ALA A 869 -55.02 -70.94 -37.40
CA ALA A 869 -54.25 -70.58 -38.58
C ALA A 869 -53.88 -69.08 -38.61
N GLY A 870 -54.81 -68.21 -38.23
CA GLY A 870 -54.57 -66.77 -38.15
C GLY A 870 -53.49 -66.43 -37.13
N THR A 871 -53.54 -67.03 -35.94
CA THR A 871 -52.54 -66.82 -34.90
C THR A 871 -51.18 -67.37 -35.32
N SER A 872 -51.15 -68.56 -35.94
CA SER A 872 -49.91 -69.19 -36.39
C SER A 872 -49.12 -68.36 -37.40
N LEU A 873 -49.80 -67.59 -38.25
CA LEU A 873 -49.18 -66.68 -39.22
C LEU A 873 -48.56 -65.43 -38.59
N GLN A 874 -48.93 -65.10 -37.35
CA GLN A 874 -48.48 -63.89 -36.67
C GLN A 874 -47.36 -64.14 -35.65
N LEU A 875 -47.04 -65.40 -35.34
CA LEU A 875 -45.94 -65.74 -34.46
C LEU A 875 -44.59 -65.51 -35.15
N SER A 876 -43.81 -64.59 -34.63
CA SER A 876 -42.47 -64.26 -35.15
C SER A 876 -41.33 -64.82 -34.28
N SER A 877 -41.55 -65.01 -32.97
CA SER A 877 -40.60 -65.57 -32.03
C SER A 877 -40.32 -67.06 -32.28
N ASP A 878 -39.03 -67.41 -32.39
CA ASP A 878 -38.57 -68.79 -32.56
C ASP A 878 -39.06 -69.71 -31.43
N GLN A 879 -39.13 -69.19 -30.19
CA GLN A 879 -39.61 -69.93 -29.04
C GLN A 879 -41.12 -70.20 -29.13
N ALA A 880 -41.91 -69.20 -29.53
CA ALA A 880 -43.36 -69.34 -29.71
C ALA A 880 -43.70 -70.28 -30.88
N ARG A 881 -42.98 -70.18 -32.01
CA ARG A 881 -43.14 -71.08 -33.17
C ARG A 881 -42.79 -72.51 -32.80
N THR A 882 -41.70 -72.74 -32.07
CA THR A 882 -41.32 -74.08 -31.58
C THR A 882 -42.39 -74.66 -30.65
N THR A 883 -42.89 -73.88 -29.68
CA THR A 883 -43.93 -74.33 -28.74
C THR A 883 -45.23 -74.68 -29.46
N ALA A 884 -45.67 -73.87 -30.42
CA ALA A 884 -46.85 -74.16 -31.23
C ALA A 884 -46.62 -75.42 -32.10
N GLN A 885 -45.48 -75.52 -32.79
CA GLN A 885 -45.15 -76.67 -33.63
C GLN A 885 -45.21 -78.01 -32.87
N VAL A 886 -44.63 -78.05 -31.65
CA VAL A 886 -44.66 -79.23 -30.79
C VAL A 886 -46.10 -79.58 -30.41
N ALA A 887 -46.91 -78.60 -30.01
CA ALA A 887 -48.30 -78.82 -29.61
C ALA A 887 -49.17 -79.35 -30.77
N PHE A 888 -49.05 -78.78 -31.97
CA PHE A 888 -49.81 -79.23 -33.15
C PHE A 888 -49.37 -80.62 -33.62
N THR A 889 -48.07 -80.92 -33.58
CA THR A 889 -47.54 -82.25 -33.95
C THR A 889 -48.02 -83.33 -32.96
N GLN A 890 -48.01 -83.02 -31.66
CA GLN A 890 -48.52 -83.92 -30.63
C GLN A 890 -50.04 -84.11 -30.75
N ALA A 891 -50.81 -83.06 -31.06
CA ALA A 891 -52.26 -83.16 -31.24
C ALA A 891 -52.64 -83.96 -32.50
N ALA A 892 -51.93 -83.76 -33.63
CA ALA A 892 -52.17 -84.52 -34.87
C ALA A 892 -51.95 -86.03 -34.70
N SER A 893 -51.06 -86.47 -33.79
CA SER A 893 -50.86 -87.90 -33.52
C SER A 893 -51.95 -88.53 -32.65
N LYS A 894 -52.75 -87.72 -31.92
CA LYS A 894 -53.79 -88.17 -30.98
C LYS A 894 -55.19 -88.30 -31.58
N THR A 895 -55.47 -87.64 -32.70
CA THR A 895 -56.79 -87.71 -33.34
C THR A 895 -56.90 -88.88 -34.32
N SER A 896 -58.05 -89.57 -34.30
CA SER A 896 -58.40 -90.65 -35.24
C SER A 896 -59.19 -90.14 -36.46
N ASP A 897 -59.57 -88.86 -36.50
CA ASP A 897 -60.22 -88.22 -37.65
C ASP A 897 -59.17 -87.82 -38.70
N VAL A 898 -59.17 -88.48 -39.85
CA VAL A 898 -58.20 -88.27 -40.93
C VAL A 898 -58.27 -86.83 -41.49
N SER A 899 -59.47 -86.24 -41.58
CA SER A 899 -59.64 -84.88 -42.11
C SER A 899 -59.10 -83.83 -41.15
N LEU A 900 -59.42 -83.97 -39.85
CA LEU A 900 -58.93 -83.07 -38.80
C LEU A 900 -57.41 -83.21 -38.64
N LYS A 901 -56.88 -84.44 -38.69
CA LYS A 901 -55.44 -84.72 -38.64
C LYS A 901 -54.66 -84.00 -39.74
N THR A 902 -55.16 -84.03 -40.98
CA THR A 902 -54.51 -83.34 -42.11
C THR A 902 -54.53 -81.82 -41.91
N ARG A 903 -55.65 -81.25 -41.47
CA ARG A 903 -55.79 -79.79 -41.28
C ARG A 903 -54.96 -79.26 -40.11
N ILE A 904 -54.91 -80.00 -38.99
CA ILE A 904 -54.03 -79.69 -37.86
C ILE A 904 -52.56 -79.79 -38.29
N GLY A 905 -52.19 -80.83 -39.06
CA GLY A 905 -50.84 -80.98 -39.60
C GLY A 905 -50.44 -79.84 -40.55
N GLN A 906 -51.36 -79.37 -41.40
CA GLN A 906 -51.12 -78.23 -42.30
C GLN A 906 -50.88 -76.92 -41.55
N ILE A 907 -51.61 -76.66 -40.47
CA ILE A 907 -51.38 -75.46 -39.63
C ILE A 907 -50.08 -75.62 -38.84
N GLY A 908 -49.78 -76.81 -38.33
CA GLY A 908 -48.51 -77.10 -37.65
C GLY A 908 -47.27 -76.86 -38.53
N ALA A 909 -47.39 -77.08 -39.84
CA ALA A 909 -46.33 -76.80 -40.82
C ALA A 909 -46.10 -75.30 -41.10
N LEU A 910 -46.94 -74.38 -40.58
CA LEU A 910 -46.67 -72.94 -40.66
C LEU A 910 -45.56 -72.49 -39.68
N HIS A 911 -45.14 -73.38 -38.78
CA HIS A 911 -44.15 -73.12 -37.73
C HIS A 911 -42.77 -73.73 -38.02
N THR A 912 -42.66 -74.62 -39.02
CA THR A 912 -41.39 -75.05 -39.64
C THR A 912 -40.97 -74.05 -40.70
#